data_AF-A0A7X3PK60-F1
#
_entry.id   AF-A0A7X3PK60-F1
#
_cell.length_a   1.000
_cell.length_b   1.000
_cell.length_c   1.000
_cell.angle_alpha   90.00
_cell.angle_beta   90.00
_cell.angle_gamma   90.00
#
_symmetry.space_group_name_H-M   'P 1'
#
loop_
_entity.id
_entity.type
_entity.pdbx_description
1 polymer ?
#
loop_
_entity_poly.entity_id
_entity_poly.type
_entity_poly.pdbx_seq_one_letter_code
_entity_poly.pdbx_strand_id
1 'polypeptide(L)'
;MAVRRHRLLVVLGRRHRRRHAAGNDVQAVKRPASLAALIAWLLAAAPLAIAQDAAGGLSCDTGLYEFSADHEGARANACRVINPRGVILTIEPEDPPPINPSPWFGFHVRAKNANEQGTVVVTLRYSTSRHRYAPRTSVNGREWTPLPERQWLTHEDGRATMELQPGAEGLFVSAQENLGLDFYAEWRNNMAERFDGLEWRSIGESRGGRPIFAAVTAPGAPSYLLFIGRQHPPEIPGALMYLAFAERLLEDRSGACDDPSSARCAFYSGNSLVFVPNLNPDGVALGHWRHNLDGTDLNRDWGTFEQPETRAVRDLLDSLEERGSAIAVMLDFHSTWRNVFYVPTLKDATRPPAFDTRWLRLARASGSAYAFERAPRSSKDTAIAKNYFYRRFGVPAITVETGDDTPRDEIASTASVLADGLVEVMGGGNGPPGRRRGALCPDFFCYLAEANKASLVMLLEEGLVDRGQAEKIADAMLQLHSEQEAQGARRPANYLPYEERLIELADEEVANLHLGRSRQDLHGVVRRMLIRDQWLALANGALQARAALLRLAEQEATTPIPAYTHGVQAQPTTLGHYLLAFSASLERDLQRYREGYVRMNRSPLGAAALGTSGFALDRERLADLLGFAAPIGNSYDANLVSSGDLRRELAGILALSAVPIGQLVENLHTQYHNPGPWILLDESSVAISTIMPQKRNPRPLDRVRSQASRVLGGAQTEMLLAHNTNTGMHDYRNIAPIMELTDKARLMYQRYERLIGLLRIDRERALEELRRGFSTMTEVADMLVRETGLPFRTAHRFASALADYGRESRLPPESLSDEELKTIYREAMGGRLPVSVEKLRGAMDPVAMLAGRKGQGGPQDEEVRRMLKAHRESLEQDRAWLSRANEDLLAASLELHRAFAALAPTNE
;
A
#
# COMPACT_ATOMS: atom_id res chain seq x y z
N MET A 1 28.27 -45.14 44.89
CA MET A 1 26.88 -45.27 44.35
C MET A 1 26.89 -44.71 42.93
N ALA A 2 27.22 -45.56 41.95
CA ALA A 2 26.26 -46.22 41.04
C ALA A 2 25.64 -45.20 40.03
N VAL A 3 26.26 -44.94 38.86
CA VAL A 3 26.19 -45.72 37.58
C VAL A 3 24.87 -45.40 36.84
N ARG A 4 24.77 -44.95 35.57
CA ARG A 4 25.29 -45.43 34.25
C ARG A 4 24.95 -44.32 33.21
N ARG A 5 25.85 -43.86 32.32
CA ARG A 5 26.18 -44.34 30.95
C ARG A 5 25.00 -44.21 29.94
N HIS A 6 25.14 -43.67 28.73
CA HIS A 6 26.19 -43.89 27.73
C HIS A 6 26.44 -42.68 26.78
N ARG A 7 27.74 -42.41 26.54
CA ARG A 7 28.32 -41.86 25.31
C ARG A 7 28.54 -42.99 24.29
N LEU A 8 28.64 -42.66 23.00
CA LEU A 8 29.71 -43.00 22.03
C LEU A 8 29.18 -42.86 20.58
N LEU A 9 29.91 -42.49 19.51
CA LEU A 9 31.28 -42.00 19.22
C LEU A 9 31.21 -41.54 17.72
N VAL A 10 31.55 -40.30 17.32
CA VAL A 10 32.82 -39.82 16.69
C VAL A 10 33.29 -40.71 15.51
N VAL A 11 33.66 -40.22 14.30
CA VAL A 11 35.06 -39.93 13.88
C VAL A 11 35.18 -39.73 12.34
N LEU A 12 35.83 -38.61 11.94
CA LEU A 12 36.72 -38.31 10.78
C LEU A 12 36.21 -38.47 9.32
N GLY A 13 36.63 -37.66 8.32
CA GLY A 13 37.64 -36.61 8.27
C GLY A 13 37.83 -35.99 6.86
N ARG A 14 38.25 -34.72 6.86
CA ARG A 14 39.18 -33.97 5.97
C ARG A 14 39.34 -34.23 4.45
N ARG A 15 39.42 -33.08 3.74
CA ARG A 15 40.08 -32.70 2.44
C ARG A 15 39.24 -33.00 1.18
N HIS A 16 38.94 -32.07 0.26
CA HIS A 16 39.82 -31.18 -0.51
C HIS A 16 39.03 -30.08 -1.27
N ARG A 17 39.76 -29.03 -1.72
CA ARG A 17 39.32 -27.83 -2.46
C ARG A 17 38.83 -28.12 -3.91
N ARG A 18 37.81 -27.36 -4.37
CA ARG A 18 37.78 -26.43 -5.54
C ARG A 18 36.45 -26.46 -6.33
N ARG A 19 35.94 -25.25 -6.61
CA ARG A 19 35.14 -24.74 -7.76
C ARG A 19 33.83 -25.45 -8.14
N HIS A 20 32.70 -24.74 -8.01
CA HIS A 20 31.54 -24.71 -8.94
C HIS A 20 30.77 -23.40 -8.63
N ALA A 21 30.60 -22.42 -9.53
CA ALA A 21 29.89 -22.39 -10.81
C ALA A 21 28.37 -22.59 -10.66
N ALA A 22 27.62 -21.65 -11.26
CA ALA A 22 26.20 -21.37 -11.12
C ALA A 22 25.25 -22.52 -11.52
N GLY A 23 24.01 -22.47 -10.99
CA GLY A 23 22.87 -23.25 -11.46
C GLY A 23 21.69 -23.20 -10.48
N ASN A 24 20.62 -22.48 -10.86
CA ASN A 24 19.33 -22.51 -10.19
C ASN A 24 18.64 -23.85 -10.46
N ASP A 25 18.41 -24.65 -9.41
CA ASP A 25 17.48 -25.78 -9.46
C ASP A 25 16.20 -25.42 -8.70
N VAL A 26 15.09 -25.35 -9.44
CA VAL A 26 13.73 -25.24 -8.94
C VAL A 26 13.33 -26.59 -8.35
N GLN A 27 13.03 -26.63 -7.06
CA GLN A 27 12.52 -27.84 -6.38
C GLN A 27 11.17 -28.27 -6.97
N ALA A 28 11.12 -29.50 -7.48
CA ALA A 28 9.91 -30.18 -7.90
C ALA A 28 8.96 -30.45 -6.71
N VAL A 29 7.80 -29.82 -6.71
CA VAL A 29 6.69 -30.12 -5.79
C VAL A 29 5.91 -31.34 -6.31
N LYS A 30 5.81 -32.40 -5.51
CA LYS A 30 4.99 -33.59 -5.82
C LYS A 30 3.50 -33.21 -5.91
N ARG A 31 2.87 -33.49 -7.06
CA ARG A 31 1.45 -33.18 -7.40
C ARG A 31 0.53 -34.42 -7.27
N PRO A 32 -0.80 -34.25 -7.07
CA PRO A 32 -1.72 -35.35 -6.77
C PRO A 32 -2.05 -36.24 -7.99
N ALA A 33 -2.40 -37.50 -7.71
CA ALA A 33 -2.51 -38.59 -8.68
C ALA A 33 -3.72 -38.55 -9.65
N SER A 34 -4.72 -37.67 -9.44
CA SER A 34 -5.97 -37.69 -10.21
C SER A 34 -5.83 -37.14 -11.65
N LEU A 35 -5.06 -36.07 -11.83
CA LEU A 35 -4.88 -35.45 -13.15
C LEU A 35 -3.92 -36.29 -14.03
N ALA A 36 -2.91 -36.92 -13.43
CA ALA A 36 -1.93 -37.77 -14.12
C ALA A 36 -2.55 -39.06 -14.69
N ALA A 37 -3.55 -39.64 -14.01
CA ALA A 37 -4.20 -40.88 -14.43
C ALA A 37 -5.11 -40.70 -15.66
N LEU A 38 -5.73 -39.52 -15.83
CA LEU A 38 -6.57 -39.22 -17.00
C LEU A 38 -5.76 -38.83 -18.25
N ILE A 39 -4.58 -38.21 -18.06
CA ILE A 39 -3.65 -37.82 -19.14
C ILE A 39 -3.18 -39.04 -19.95
N ALA A 40 -3.01 -40.19 -19.29
CA ALA A 40 -2.61 -41.44 -19.95
C ALA A 40 -3.67 -41.99 -20.93
N TRP A 41 -4.94 -41.63 -20.76
CA TRP A 41 -6.04 -42.12 -21.61
C TRP A 41 -6.29 -41.26 -22.87
N LEU A 42 -5.92 -39.97 -22.85
CA LEU A 42 -6.13 -39.04 -23.98
C LEU A 42 -5.00 -39.07 -25.04
N LEU A 43 -3.84 -39.63 -24.71
CA LEU A 43 -2.66 -39.66 -25.60
C LEU A 43 -2.63 -40.83 -26.60
N ALA A 44 -3.65 -41.71 -26.62
CA ALA A 44 -3.65 -42.94 -27.42
C ALA A 44 -4.47 -42.89 -28.74
N ALA A 45 -4.86 -41.71 -29.24
CA ALA A 45 -5.61 -41.60 -30.50
C ALA A 45 -4.72 -41.18 -31.69
N ALA A 46 -4.63 -42.06 -32.69
CA ALA A 46 -3.86 -41.96 -33.94
C ALA A 46 -4.16 -40.71 -34.80
N PRO A 47 -3.27 -40.32 -35.74
CA PRO A 47 -3.48 -39.15 -36.59
C PRO A 47 -4.54 -39.46 -37.66
N LEU A 48 -5.62 -38.68 -37.68
CA LEU A 48 -6.65 -38.69 -38.73
C LEU A 48 -6.83 -37.26 -39.26
N ALA A 49 -7.07 -37.18 -40.56
CA ALA A 49 -6.96 -36.01 -41.42
C ALA A 49 -7.68 -34.75 -40.92
N ILE A 50 -7.07 -33.60 -41.22
CA ILE A 50 -7.59 -32.26 -40.97
C ILE A 50 -8.69 -31.98 -42.01
N ALA A 51 -9.94 -31.88 -41.56
CA ALA A 51 -10.96 -31.13 -42.28
C ALA A 51 -10.89 -29.68 -41.77
N GLN A 52 -10.57 -28.75 -42.67
CA GLN A 52 -10.72 -27.32 -42.44
C GLN A 52 -12.19 -26.96 -42.69
N ASP A 53 -12.88 -26.50 -41.66
CA ASP A 53 -13.96 -25.54 -41.85
C ASP A 53 -13.49 -24.23 -41.22
N ALA A 54 -13.22 -23.26 -42.09
CA ALA A 54 -12.97 -21.87 -41.74
C ALA A 54 -14.27 -21.09 -41.93
N ALA A 55 -14.50 -20.15 -41.00
CA ALA A 55 -15.60 -19.18 -40.92
C ALA A 55 -16.87 -19.65 -40.17
N GLY A 56 -17.03 -19.09 -38.95
CA GLY A 56 -18.33 -18.96 -38.27
C GLY A 56 -18.44 -19.76 -36.98
N GLY A 57 -18.40 -19.05 -35.83
CA GLY A 57 -18.89 -19.48 -34.50
C GLY A 57 -18.39 -20.83 -33.95
N LEU A 58 -17.84 -20.85 -32.73
CA LEU A 58 -17.67 -22.13 -32.04
C LEU A 58 -19.06 -22.70 -31.74
N SER A 59 -19.47 -23.77 -32.45
CA SER A 59 -20.60 -24.60 -32.06
C SER A 59 -20.11 -26.01 -31.83
N CYS A 60 -20.11 -26.46 -30.57
CA CYS A 60 -19.62 -27.78 -30.22
C CYS A 60 -20.50 -28.47 -29.19
N ASP A 61 -20.93 -29.67 -29.53
CA ASP A 61 -21.91 -30.43 -28.78
C ASP A 61 -21.36 -31.84 -28.52
N THR A 62 -21.18 -32.19 -27.25
CA THR A 62 -20.67 -33.52 -26.86
C THR A 62 -21.78 -34.52 -26.57
N GLY A 63 -23.04 -34.12 -26.72
CA GLY A 63 -24.21 -34.82 -26.20
C GLY A 63 -24.53 -34.51 -24.73
N LEU A 64 -23.51 -34.22 -23.90
CA LEU A 64 -23.67 -33.84 -22.49
C LEU A 64 -23.45 -32.33 -22.26
N TYR A 65 -22.54 -31.72 -23.00
CA TYR A 65 -22.18 -30.31 -22.88
C TYR A 65 -22.24 -29.61 -24.22
N GLU A 66 -22.68 -28.36 -24.18
CA GLU A 66 -22.69 -27.44 -25.30
C GLU A 66 -21.64 -26.36 -25.04
N PHE A 67 -20.74 -26.15 -26.01
CA PHE A 67 -19.73 -25.10 -25.98
C PHE A 67 -20.02 -24.09 -27.07
N SER A 68 -19.93 -22.81 -26.71
CA SER A 68 -20.07 -21.70 -27.64
C SER A 68 -19.02 -20.62 -27.44
N ALA A 69 -18.75 -19.85 -28.49
CA ALA A 69 -17.94 -18.63 -28.44
C ALA A 69 -18.72 -17.44 -29.03
N ASP A 70 -20.04 -17.50 -28.90
CA ASP A 70 -20.98 -16.53 -29.48
C ASP A 70 -21.34 -15.44 -28.46
N HIS A 71 -20.33 -14.92 -27.76
CA HIS A 71 -20.46 -13.78 -26.87
C HIS A 71 -19.31 -12.82 -27.08
N GLU A 72 -19.51 -11.57 -26.70
CA GLU A 72 -18.53 -10.51 -26.88
C GLU A 72 -17.19 -10.87 -26.22
N GLY A 73 -16.07 -10.62 -26.91
CA GLY A 73 -14.72 -10.90 -26.42
C GLY A 73 -14.37 -12.40 -26.36
N ALA A 74 -15.28 -13.28 -26.76
CA ALA A 74 -15.01 -14.71 -26.86
C ALA A 74 -14.14 -15.03 -28.07
N ARG A 75 -13.35 -16.10 -27.94
CA ARG A 75 -12.59 -16.64 -29.06
C ARG A 75 -12.26 -18.11 -28.88
N ALA A 76 -12.80 -18.90 -29.79
CA ALA A 76 -12.39 -20.27 -30.04
C ALA A 76 -12.78 -20.61 -31.49
N ASN A 77 -11.87 -21.23 -32.24
CA ASN A 77 -11.98 -21.31 -33.69
C ASN A 77 -12.56 -22.65 -34.16
N ALA A 78 -12.20 -23.74 -33.48
CA ALA A 78 -12.71 -25.06 -33.81
C ALA A 78 -12.82 -25.93 -32.57
N CYS A 79 -13.76 -26.87 -32.57
CA CYS A 79 -13.91 -27.88 -31.54
C CYS A 79 -13.77 -29.28 -32.11
N ARG A 80 -13.07 -30.14 -31.37
CA ARG A 80 -13.02 -31.58 -31.65
C ARG A 80 -13.43 -32.35 -30.40
N VAL A 81 -14.58 -33.01 -30.48
CA VAL A 81 -15.05 -33.90 -29.41
C VAL A 81 -14.21 -35.17 -29.41
N ILE A 82 -13.62 -35.50 -28.26
CA ILE A 82 -12.87 -36.75 -28.07
C ILE A 82 -13.78 -37.82 -27.47
N ASN A 83 -14.61 -37.43 -26.50
CA ASN A 83 -15.66 -38.23 -25.88
C ASN A 83 -16.68 -37.27 -25.21
N PRO A 84 -17.80 -37.76 -24.64
CA PRO A 84 -18.84 -36.90 -24.06
C PRO A 84 -18.36 -35.93 -22.97
N ARG A 85 -17.22 -36.19 -22.30
CA ARG A 85 -16.62 -35.36 -21.25
C ARG A 85 -15.24 -34.80 -21.62
N GLY A 86 -14.85 -34.85 -22.89
CA GLY A 86 -13.51 -34.46 -23.33
C GLY A 86 -13.54 -33.78 -24.69
N VAL A 87 -13.06 -32.53 -24.76
CA VAL A 87 -12.99 -31.74 -25.99
C VAL A 87 -11.61 -31.12 -26.19
N ILE A 88 -11.25 -30.88 -27.45
CA ILE A 88 -10.11 -30.05 -27.83
C ILE A 88 -10.64 -28.80 -28.55
N LEU A 89 -10.30 -27.63 -28.02
CA LEU A 89 -10.57 -26.35 -28.68
C LEU A 89 -9.31 -25.86 -29.37
N THR A 90 -9.42 -25.52 -30.65
CA THR A 90 -8.33 -24.86 -31.39
C THR A 90 -8.52 -23.35 -31.29
N ILE A 91 -7.45 -22.66 -30.89
CA ILE A 91 -7.39 -21.20 -30.73
C ILE A 91 -6.39 -20.65 -31.75
N GLU A 92 -6.82 -19.71 -32.58
CA GLU A 92 -6.05 -19.16 -33.68
C GLU A 92 -6.07 -17.62 -33.63
N PRO A 93 -5.00 -16.92 -34.06
CA PRO A 93 -4.99 -15.47 -34.22
C PRO A 93 -5.95 -14.98 -35.31
N GLU A 94 -6.29 -13.69 -35.28
CA GLU A 94 -7.18 -13.01 -36.24
C GLU A 94 -6.58 -12.97 -37.63
N ASP A 95 -5.26 -12.80 -37.66
CA ASP A 95 -4.49 -12.75 -38.89
C ASP A 95 -3.52 -13.93 -38.97
N PRO A 96 -3.24 -14.43 -40.18
CA PRO A 96 -2.13 -15.35 -40.41
C PRO A 96 -0.80 -14.75 -39.89
N PRO A 97 0.12 -15.57 -39.33
CA PRO A 97 1.44 -15.08 -38.92
C PRO A 97 2.22 -14.42 -40.06
N PRO A 98 3.11 -13.45 -39.78
CA PRO A 98 3.62 -13.10 -38.45
C PRO A 98 2.71 -12.16 -37.65
N ILE A 99 2.33 -12.58 -36.43
CA ILE A 99 1.61 -11.77 -35.44
C ILE A 99 2.36 -11.86 -34.12
N ASN A 100 2.50 -10.74 -33.39
CA ASN A 100 3.13 -10.76 -32.08
C ASN A 100 2.25 -11.55 -31.09
N PRO A 101 2.72 -12.68 -30.52
CA PRO A 101 1.85 -13.64 -29.84
C PRO A 101 1.26 -13.08 -28.53
N SER A 102 -0.07 -12.95 -28.50
CA SER A 102 -0.87 -12.68 -27.29
C SER A 102 -2.13 -13.56 -27.29
N PRO A 103 -1.97 -14.89 -27.11
CA PRO A 103 -2.99 -15.87 -27.44
C PRO A 103 -4.21 -15.81 -26.52
N TRP A 104 -5.28 -15.17 -27.01
CA TRP A 104 -6.54 -14.98 -26.31
C TRP A 104 -7.53 -16.10 -26.59
N PHE A 105 -8.26 -16.51 -25.56
CA PHE A 105 -9.37 -17.46 -25.68
C PHE A 105 -10.53 -17.02 -24.80
N GLY A 106 -11.73 -17.39 -25.22
CA GLY A 106 -12.97 -17.20 -24.47
C GLY A 106 -14.04 -18.12 -25.02
N PHE A 107 -14.74 -18.85 -24.15
CA PHE A 107 -15.84 -19.72 -24.52
C PHE A 107 -16.79 -19.91 -23.34
N HIS A 108 -18.02 -20.28 -23.63
CA HIS A 108 -19.04 -20.63 -22.67
C HIS A 108 -19.29 -22.14 -22.78
N VAL A 109 -19.45 -22.83 -21.65
CA VAL A 109 -19.79 -24.25 -21.62
C VAL A 109 -20.99 -24.48 -20.70
N ARG A 110 -22.01 -25.18 -21.19
CA ARG A 110 -23.24 -25.48 -20.46
C ARG A 110 -23.54 -26.97 -20.46
N ALA A 111 -23.98 -27.50 -19.31
CA ALA A 111 -24.53 -28.85 -19.23
C ALA A 111 -25.95 -28.89 -19.80
N LYS A 112 -26.25 -29.86 -20.67
CA LYS A 112 -27.58 -29.97 -21.31
C LYS A 112 -28.69 -30.39 -20.36
N ASN A 113 -28.36 -31.19 -19.33
CA ASN A 113 -29.31 -31.68 -18.35
C ASN A 113 -28.79 -31.44 -16.92
N ALA A 114 -29.66 -30.96 -16.05
CA ALA A 114 -29.32 -30.68 -14.64
C ALA A 114 -28.88 -31.94 -13.86
N ASN A 115 -29.29 -33.14 -14.30
CA ASN A 115 -28.98 -34.43 -13.67
C ASN A 115 -27.68 -35.08 -14.19
N GLU A 116 -27.03 -34.50 -15.22
CA GLU A 116 -25.83 -35.05 -15.86
C GLU A 116 -24.56 -34.23 -15.54
N GLN A 117 -24.63 -33.38 -14.52
CA GLN A 117 -23.52 -32.55 -14.04
C GLN A 117 -22.29 -33.39 -13.67
N GLY A 118 -21.12 -32.96 -14.13
CA GLY A 118 -19.85 -33.61 -13.85
C GLY A 118 -18.67 -32.81 -14.38
N THR A 119 -17.47 -33.36 -14.22
CA THR A 119 -16.26 -32.74 -14.76
C THR A 119 -16.19 -32.96 -16.27
N VAL A 120 -15.94 -31.88 -17.02
CA VAL A 120 -15.57 -31.89 -18.44
C VAL A 120 -14.12 -31.44 -18.59
N VAL A 121 -13.35 -32.15 -19.41
CA VAL A 121 -11.95 -31.87 -19.68
C VAL A 121 -11.83 -31.13 -21.00
N VAL A 122 -11.26 -29.94 -20.98
CA VAL A 122 -11.03 -29.10 -22.16
C VAL A 122 -9.54 -28.97 -22.41
N THR A 123 -9.09 -29.27 -23.63
CA THR A 123 -7.70 -29.02 -24.04
C THR A 123 -7.66 -27.90 -25.07
N LEU A 124 -6.95 -26.81 -24.76
CA LEU A 124 -6.67 -25.71 -25.68
C LEU A 124 -5.43 -26.04 -26.50
N ARG A 125 -5.58 -25.98 -27.83
CA ARG A 125 -4.50 -26.10 -28.80
C ARG A 125 -4.36 -24.81 -29.58
N TYR A 126 -3.15 -24.26 -29.61
CA TYR A 126 -2.85 -23.04 -30.34
C TYR A 126 -2.23 -23.37 -31.69
N SER A 127 -2.64 -22.70 -32.76
CA SER A 127 -2.12 -22.97 -34.11
C SER A 127 -0.68 -22.49 -34.29
N THR A 128 -0.34 -21.33 -33.71
CA THR A 128 0.91 -20.60 -34.00
C THR A 128 1.59 -20.03 -32.75
N SER A 129 1.11 -20.41 -31.55
CA SER A 129 1.62 -19.91 -30.26
C SER A 129 1.53 -20.98 -29.17
N ARG A 130 1.70 -20.58 -27.90
CA ARG A 130 1.61 -21.45 -26.72
C ARG A 130 0.70 -20.80 -25.68
N HIS A 131 0.13 -21.59 -24.78
CA HIS A 131 -0.68 -21.08 -23.69
C HIS A 131 0.07 -20.02 -22.86
N ARG A 132 -0.60 -18.90 -22.57
CA ARG A 132 -0.02 -17.75 -21.87
C ARG A 132 -0.68 -17.46 -20.52
N TYR A 133 -2.01 -17.50 -20.46
CA TYR A 133 -2.77 -16.94 -19.34
C TYR A 133 -3.36 -18.00 -18.43
N ALA A 134 -3.24 -17.82 -17.12
CA ALA A 134 -4.00 -18.60 -16.14
C ALA A 134 -5.51 -18.44 -16.38
N PRO A 135 -6.26 -19.50 -16.71
CA PRO A 135 -7.68 -19.39 -17.05
C PRO A 135 -8.51 -18.80 -15.91
N ARG A 136 -9.52 -18.03 -16.27
CA ARG A 136 -10.55 -17.51 -15.36
C ARG A 136 -11.92 -18.01 -15.75
N THR A 137 -12.81 -18.11 -14.77
CA THR A 137 -14.18 -18.57 -14.96
C THR A 137 -15.18 -17.60 -14.36
N SER A 138 -16.39 -17.57 -14.92
CA SER A 138 -17.51 -16.78 -14.44
C SER A 138 -18.83 -17.52 -14.68
N VAL A 139 -19.79 -17.39 -13.76
CA VAL A 139 -21.15 -17.95 -13.94
C VAL A 139 -22.11 -16.97 -14.61
N ASN A 140 -21.78 -15.68 -14.61
CA ASN A 140 -22.65 -14.60 -15.11
C ASN A 140 -21.96 -13.73 -16.19
N GLY A 141 -20.72 -14.04 -16.55
CA GLY A 141 -19.90 -13.27 -17.50
C GLY A 141 -19.37 -11.94 -16.96
N ARG A 142 -19.71 -11.56 -15.73
CA ARG A 142 -19.37 -10.27 -15.11
C ARG A 142 -18.37 -10.43 -13.96
N GLU A 143 -18.61 -11.39 -13.07
CA GLU A 143 -17.76 -11.67 -11.92
C GLU A 143 -16.86 -12.86 -12.22
N TRP A 144 -15.56 -12.61 -12.30
CA TRP A 144 -14.58 -13.58 -12.75
C TRP A 144 -13.67 -14.04 -11.61
N THR A 145 -13.49 -15.35 -11.48
CA THR A 145 -12.59 -15.97 -10.51
C THR A 145 -11.47 -16.74 -11.19
N PRO A 146 -10.22 -16.71 -10.68
CA PRO A 146 -9.15 -17.56 -11.19
C PRO A 146 -9.51 -19.05 -11.09
N LEU A 147 -9.27 -19.82 -12.15
CA LEU A 147 -9.40 -21.27 -12.11
C LEU A 147 -8.27 -21.84 -11.23
N PRO A 148 -8.57 -22.59 -10.16
CA PRO A 148 -7.57 -23.18 -9.28
C PRO A 148 -6.47 -23.94 -10.04
N GLU A 149 -5.19 -23.72 -9.68
CA GLU A 149 -4.05 -24.36 -10.35
C GLU A 149 -4.11 -25.90 -10.38
N ARG A 150 -4.85 -26.52 -9.46
CA ARG A 150 -5.08 -27.97 -9.45
C ARG A 150 -5.99 -28.47 -10.58
N GLN A 151 -6.75 -27.56 -11.20
CA GLN A 151 -7.74 -27.86 -12.23
C GLN A 151 -7.24 -27.57 -13.64
N TRP A 152 -6.01 -27.08 -13.83
CA TRP A 152 -5.44 -26.92 -15.16
C TRP A 152 -3.93 -27.06 -15.17
N LEU A 153 -3.36 -27.33 -16.34
CA LEU A 153 -1.92 -27.36 -16.56
C LEU A 153 -1.56 -26.98 -17.98
N THR A 154 -0.31 -26.60 -18.17
CA THR A 154 0.32 -26.39 -19.48
C THR A 154 1.22 -27.57 -19.81
N HIS A 155 1.19 -28.01 -21.07
CA HIS A 155 2.00 -29.10 -21.61
C HIS A 155 3.29 -28.55 -22.25
N GLU A 156 4.31 -29.40 -22.39
CA GLU A 156 5.59 -29.02 -23.01
C GLU A 156 5.46 -28.58 -24.48
N ASP A 157 4.42 -29.07 -25.17
CA ASP A 157 4.09 -28.67 -26.54
C ASP A 157 3.32 -27.35 -26.65
N GLY A 158 3.06 -26.68 -25.51
CA GLY A 158 2.38 -25.39 -25.44
C GLY A 158 0.86 -25.45 -25.37
N ARG A 159 0.25 -26.64 -25.34
CA ARG A 159 -1.19 -26.80 -25.07
C ARG A 159 -1.51 -26.56 -23.59
N ALA A 160 -2.78 -26.33 -23.29
CA ALA A 160 -3.25 -26.35 -21.90
C ALA A 160 -4.46 -27.26 -21.76
N THR A 161 -4.55 -27.98 -20.64
CA THR A 161 -5.72 -28.81 -20.31
C THR A 161 -6.32 -28.34 -19.00
N MET A 162 -7.64 -28.23 -18.95
CA MET A 162 -8.39 -27.80 -17.78
C MET A 162 -9.61 -28.69 -17.51
N GLU A 163 -9.89 -28.89 -16.22
CA GLU A 163 -11.08 -29.55 -15.70
C GLU A 163 -12.11 -28.48 -15.30
N LEU A 164 -13.28 -28.53 -15.92
CA LEU A 164 -14.37 -27.60 -15.67
C LEU A 164 -15.58 -28.35 -15.11
N GLN A 165 -16.37 -27.67 -14.28
CA GLN A 165 -17.62 -28.20 -13.72
C GLN A 165 -18.76 -27.22 -14.01
N PRO A 166 -19.27 -27.20 -15.25
CA PRO A 166 -20.35 -26.29 -15.62
C PRO A 166 -21.68 -26.72 -14.97
N GLY A 167 -22.38 -25.73 -14.40
CA GLY A 167 -23.75 -25.92 -13.92
C GLY A 167 -24.77 -25.87 -15.06
N ALA A 168 -26.07 -25.91 -14.70
CA ALA A 168 -27.17 -25.77 -15.65
C ALA A 168 -27.21 -24.39 -16.33
N GLU A 169 -26.84 -23.33 -15.60
CA GLU A 169 -26.69 -21.96 -16.11
C GLU A 169 -25.45 -21.77 -17.00
N GLY A 170 -24.54 -22.75 -17.01
CA GLY A 170 -23.29 -22.70 -17.75
C GLY A 170 -22.14 -22.00 -17.02
N LEU A 171 -20.99 -21.98 -17.67
CA LEU A 171 -19.74 -21.44 -17.15
C LEU A 171 -18.99 -20.75 -18.29
N PHE A 172 -18.75 -19.46 -18.15
CA PHE A 172 -17.84 -18.70 -18.99
C PHE A 172 -16.40 -19.00 -18.58
N VAL A 173 -15.52 -19.17 -19.56
CA VAL A 173 -14.10 -19.45 -19.38
C VAL A 173 -13.30 -18.58 -20.34
N SER A 174 -12.30 -17.87 -19.84
CA SER A 174 -11.48 -16.97 -20.66
C SER A 174 -10.04 -16.89 -20.15
N ALA A 175 -9.17 -16.36 -21.00
CA ALA A 175 -7.77 -16.07 -20.71
C ALA A 175 -7.60 -15.14 -19.50
N GLN A 176 -8.44 -14.12 -19.38
CA GLN A 176 -8.51 -13.19 -18.24
C GLN A 176 -9.98 -12.80 -18.03
N GLU A 177 -10.27 -11.86 -17.14
CA GLU A 177 -11.61 -11.27 -17.02
C GLU A 177 -11.99 -10.60 -18.35
N ASN A 178 -13.23 -10.81 -18.80
CA ASN A 178 -13.70 -10.23 -20.05
C ASN A 178 -14.19 -8.79 -19.84
N LEU A 179 -13.38 -7.81 -20.26
CA LEU A 179 -13.72 -6.38 -20.25
C LEU A 179 -14.23 -5.97 -21.63
N GLY A 180 -15.49 -6.32 -21.91
CA GLY A 180 -16.21 -6.03 -23.16
C GLY A 180 -16.69 -4.57 -23.29
N LEU A 181 -17.38 -4.26 -24.39
CA LEU A 181 -17.95 -2.94 -24.67
C LEU A 181 -19.02 -2.56 -23.64
N ASP A 182 -19.86 -3.50 -23.21
CA ASP A 182 -20.86 -3.26 -22.18
C ASP A 182 -20.22 -2.84 -20.85
N PHE A 183 -19.09 -3.46 -20.49
CA PHE A 183 -18.31 -3.08 -19.32
C PHE A 183 -17.82 -1.62 -19.44
N TYR A 184 -17.25 -1.22 -20.58
CA TYR A 184 -16.81 0.17 -20.78
C TYR A 184 -17.98 1.16 -20.81
N ALA A 185 -19.15 0.75 -21.31
CA ALA A 185 -20.35 1.59 -21.28
C ALA A 185 -20.87 1.78 -19.85
N GLU A 186 -20.95 0.70 -19.06
CA GLU A 186 -21.33 0.76 -17.63
C GLU A 186 -20.33 1.61 -16.84
N TRP A 187 -19.02 1.39 -17.03
CA TRP A 187 -17.97 2.17 -16.38
C TRP A 187 -18.07 3.65 -16.74
N ARG A 188 -18.24 3.99 -18.03
CA ARG A 188 -18.43 5.36 -18.49
C ARG A 188 -19.64 6.02 -17.82
N ASN A 189 -20.78 5.33 -17.80
CA ASN A 189 -22.00 5.85 -17.19
C ASN A 189 -21.81 6.07 -15.68
N ASN A 190 -21.14 5.14 -15.00
CA ASN A 190 -20.79 5.28 -13.58
C ASN A 190 -19.86 6.48 -13.32
N MET A 191 -18.87 6.72 -14.19
CA MET A 191 -17.99 7.89 -14.08
C MET A 191 -18.77 9.20 -14.28
N ALA A 192 -19.67 9.25 -15.27
CA ALA A 192 -20.48 10.42 -15.55
C ALA A 192 -21.48 10.73 -14.41
N GLU A 193 -21.99 9.70 -13.71
CA GLU A 193 -22.88 9.87 -12.55
C GLU A 193 -22.13 10.29 -11.28
N ARG A 194 -20.89 9.80 -11.09
CA ARG A 194 -20.11 10.05 -9.87
C ARG A 194 -19.35 11.37 -9.87
N PHE A 195 -18.95 11.87 -11.04
CA PHE A 195 -18.03 12.99 -11.15
C PHE A 195 -18.58 14.09 -12.06
N ASP A 196 -18.71 15.28 -11.50
CA ASP A 196 -19.14 16.47 -12.24
C ASP A 196 -18.03 17.00 -13.16
N GLY A 197 -18.43 17.60 -14.29
CA GLY A 197 -17.52 18.26 -15.22
C GLY A 197 -16.74 17.34 -16.16
N LEU A 198 -17.16 16.07 -16.31
CA LEU A 198 -16.66 15.18 -17.37
C LEU A 198 -17.47 15.36 -18.65
N GLU A 199 -16.86 15.90 -19.70
CA GLU A 199 -17.44 15.90 -21.05
C GLU A 199 -17.07 14.61 -21.78
N TRP A 200 -18.03 13.68 -21.84
CA TRP A 200 -17.91 12.47 -22.65
C TRP A 200 -18.36 12.75 -24.09
N ARG A 201 -17.54 12.34 -25.06
CA ARG A 201 -17.89 12.42 -26.48
C ARG A 201 -17.34 11.25 -27.28
N SER A 202 -18.04 10.93 -28.37
CA SER A 202 -17.45 10.12 -29.43
C SER A 202 -16.43 10.97 -30.18
N ILE A 203 -15.18 10.52 -30.26
CA ILE A 203 -14.09 11.21 -30.95
C ILE A 203 -13.88 10.68 -32.38
N GLY A 204 -14.62 9.65 -32.75
CA GLY A 204 -14.57 9.01 -34.06
C GLY A 204 -15.20 7.62 -34.00
N GLU A 205 -15.16 6.91 -35.11
CA GLU A 205 -15.60 5.53 -35.21
C GLU A 205 -14.41 4.64 -35.57
N SER A 206 -14.39 3.44 -35.01
CA SER A 206 -13.45 2.38 -35.39
C SER A 206 -13.76 1.88 -36.81
N ARG A 207 -12.90 1.00 -37.33
CA ARG A 207 -13.09 0.44 -38.68
C ARG A 207 -14.43 -0.27 -38.87
N GLY A 208 -14.92 -0.95 -37.84
CA GLY A 208 -16.22 -1.62 -37.80
C GLY A 208 -17.40 -0.70 -37.48
N GLY A 209 -17.20 0.63 -37.46
CA GLY A 209 -18.24 1.62 -37.18
C GLY A 209 -18.62 1.73 -35.69
N ARG A 210 -17.79 1.23 -34.77
CA ARG A 210 -18.06 1.35 -33.33
C ARG A 210 -17.53 2.68 -32.80
N PRO A 211 -18.29 3.43 -31.99
CA PRO A 211 -17.84 4.71 -31.48
C PRO A 211 -16.63 4.55 -30.54
N ILE A 212 -15.66 5.44 -30.68
CA ILE A 212 -14.51 5.57 -29.78
C ILE A 212 -14.78 6.74 -28.86
N PHE A 213 -14.82 6.49 -27.56
CA PHE A 213 -15.15 7.51 -26.58
C PHE A 213 -13.92 8.12 -25.94
N ALA A 214 -13.98 9.43 -25.66
CA ALA A 214 -13.06 10.11 -24.77
C ALA A 214 -13.82 10.95 -23.73
N ALA A 215 -13.25 11.08 -22.54
CA ALA A 215 -13.68 12.05 -21.53
C ALA A 215 -12.67 13.18 -21.40
N VAL A 216 -13.16 14.41 -21.27
CA VAL A 216 -12.35 15.61 -21.01
C VAL A 216 -12.89 16.33 -19.77
N THR A 217 -12.02 16.65 -18.81
CA THR A 217 -12.46 17.22 -17.52
C THR A 217 -12.52 18.75 -17.47
N ALA A 218 -11.77 19.47 -18.30
CA ALA A 218 -11.82 20.93 -18.36
C ALA A 218 -11.48 21.44 -19.78
N PRO A 219 -12.45 21.43 -20.71
CA PRO A 219 -12.25 22.00 -22.05
C PRO A 219 -11.81 23.47 -21.97
N GLY A 220 -10.67 23.82 -22.56
CA GLY A 220 -10.06 25.16 -22.53
C GLY A 220 -8.95 25.36 -21.49
N ALA A 221 -8.52 24.33 -20.77
CA ALA A 221 -7.38 24.44 -19.86
C ALA A 221 -6.06 24.71 -20.62
N PRO A 222 -5.08 25.42 -20.02
CA PRO A 222 -3.80 25.71 -20.68
C PRO A 222 -3.01 24.46 -21.09
N SER A 223 -3.19 23.37 -20.35
CA SER A 223 -2.47 22.12 -20.60
C SER A 223 -3.35 20.87 -20.48
N TYR A 224 -3.00 19.82 -21.23
CA TYR A 224 -3.72 18.55 -21.29
C TYR A 224 -2.80 17.36 -21.01
N LEU A 225 -3.30 16.42 -20.20
CA LEU A 225 -2.66 15.12 -19.97
C LEU A 225 -3.50 14.02 -20.61
N LEU A 226 -2.89 13.23 -21.48
CA LEU A 226 -3.54 12.18 -22.25
C LEU A 226 -3.25 10.79 -21.67
N PHE A 227 -4.30 10.00 -21.49
CA PHE A 227 -4.21 8.62 -21.06
C PHE A 227 -4.90 7.73 -22.09
N ILE A 228 -4.19 6.72 -22.60
CA ILE A 228 -4.67 5.78 -23.61
C ILE A 228 -4.70 4.37 -23.03
N GLY A 229 -5.81 3.66 -23.25
CA GLY A 229 -5.98 2.26 -22.89
C GLY A 229 -6.42 1.41 -24.09
N ARG A 230 -6.19 0.09 -23.99
CA ARG A 230 -6.71 -0.95 -24.90
C ARG A 230 -6.41 -0.72 -26.38
N GLN A 231 -5.17 -0.40 -26.72
CA GLN A 231 -4.73 -0.53 -28.12
C GLN A 231 -4.73 -2.00 -28.56
N HIS A 232 -4.45 -2.93 -27.63
CA HIS A 232 -4.49 -4.37 -27.87
C HIS A 232 -5.56 -5.07 -27.02
N PRO A 233 -6.38 -5.95 -27.63
CA PRO A 233 -7.51 -6.55 -26.93
C PRO A 233 -7.22 -7.55 -25.80
N PRO A 234 -6.07 -8.25 -25.70
CA PRO A 234 -5.81 -9.14 -24.57
C PRO A 234 -5.24 -8.48 -23.31
N GLU A 235 -4.92 -7.18 -23.35
CA GLU A 235 -4.15 -6.49 -22.30
C GLU A 235 -5.03 -6.05 -21.11
N ILE A 236 -5.67 -7.02 -20.45
CA ILE A 236 -6.62 -6.82 -19.35
C ILE A 236 -5.97 -6.22 -18.09
N PRO A 237 -4.82 -6.70 -17.58
CA PRO A 237 -4.16 -6.07 -16.43
C PRO A 237 -3.84 -4.58 -16.63
N GLY A 238 -3.35 -4.19 -17.81
CA GLY A 238 -3.10 -2.80 -18.18
C GLY A 238 -4.37 -1.97 -18.23
N ALA A 239 -5.47 -2.54 -18.72
CA ALA A 239 -6.79 -1.91 -18.70
C ALA A 239 -7.29 -1.68 -17.27
N LEU A 240 -7.14 -2.65 -16.37
CA LEU A 240 -7.51 -2.49 -14.96
C LEU A 240 -6.66 -1.42 -14.27
N MET A 241 -5.36 -1.36 -14.57
CA MET A 241 -4.47 -0.30 -14.10
C MET A 241 -4.95 1.07 -14.60
N TYR A 242 -5.28 1.19 -15.88
CA TYR A 242 -5.83 2.41 -16.48
C TYR A 242 -7.11 2.87 -15.77
N LEU A 243 -8.08 1.97 -15.58
CA LEU A 243 -9.39 2.30 -15.02
C LEU A 243 -9.26 2.80 -13.59
N ALA A 244 -8.52 2.07 -12.75
CA ALA A 244 -8.26 2.47 -11.37
C ALA A 244 -7.45 3.78 -11.27
N PHE A 245 -6.54 4.02 -12.22
CA PHE A 245 -5.76 5.26 -12.30
C PHE A 245 -6.64 6.45 -12.65
N ALA A 246 -7.52 6.29 -13.64
CA ALA A 246 -8.48 7.31 -14.04
C ALA A 246 -9.46 7.63 -12.92
N GLU A 247 -10.04 6.62 -12.27
CA GLU A 247 -10.92 6.80 -11.12
C GLU A 247 -10.25 7.58 -10.00
N ARG A 248 -9.00 7.24 -9.65
CA ARG A 248 -8.26 7.95 -8.60
C ARG A 248 -8.08 9.44 -8.92
N LEU A 249 -7.72 9.79 -10.16
CA LEU A 249 -7.56 11.20 -10.56
C LEU A 249 -8.88 11.97 -10.49
N LEU A 250 -10.00 11.33 -10.82
CA LEU A 250 -11.32 11.95 -10.77
C LEU A 250 -11.83 12.13 -9.34
N GLU A 251 -11.60 11.13 -8.47
CA GLU A 251 -11.85 11.25 -7.03
C GLU A 251 -11.03 12.35 -6.40
N ASP A 252 -9.74 12.41 -6.72
CA ASP A 252 -8.81 13.37 -6.11
C ASP A 252 -9.08 14.83 -6.54
N ARG A 253 -9.65 15.02 -7.74
CA ARG A 253 -10.13 16.32 -8.25
C ARG A 253 -11.27 16.89 -7.40
N SER A 254 -12.14 16.05 -6.86
CA SER A 254 -13.28 16.48 -6.05
C SER A 254 -12.79 17.02 -4.70
N GLY A 255 -12.83 18.35 -4.51
CA GLY A 255 -12.25 19.04 -3.35
C GLY A 255 -10.76 19.40 -3.49
N ALA A 256 -10.17 19.25 -4.67
CA ALA A 256 -8.74 19.52 -4.88
C ALA A 256 -8.34 20.99 -4.64
N CYS A 257 -9.27 21.93 -4.78
CA CYS A 257 -9.04 23.36 -4.58
C CYS A 257 -9.64 23.92 -3.28
N ASP A 258 -9.95 23.05 -2.32
CA ASP A 258 -10.30 23.49 -0.95
C ASP A 258 -9.15 24.30 -0.32
N ASP A 259 -7.90 23.98 -0.70
CA ASP A 259 -6.71 24.80 -0.48
C ASP A 259 -6.15 25.31 -1.82
N PRO A 260 -6.38 26.60 -2.17
CA PRO A 260 -5.88 27.21 -3.40
C PRO A 260 -4.35 27.24 -3.53
N SER A 261 -3.61 27.07 -2.43
CA SER A 261 -2.14 27.07 -2.43
C SER A 261 -1.54 25.67 -2.62
N SER A 262 -2.35 24.63 -2.60
CA SER A 262 -1.89 23.24 -2.70
C SER A 262 -1.40 22.90 -4.12
N ALA A 263 -0.38 22.03 -4.22
CA ALA A 263 0.05 21.46 -5.48
C ALA A 263 -1.09 20.72 -6.22
N ARG A 264 -2.03 20.14 -5.46
CA ARG A 264 -3.24 19.52 -6.00
C ARG A 264 -4.12 20.56 -6.69
N CYS A 265 -4.41 21.69 -6.05
CA CYS A 265 -5.18 22.74 -6.70
C CYS A 265 -4.45 23.27 -7.94
N ALA A 266 -3.14 23.55 -7.83
CA ALA A 266 -2.32 23.99 -8.97
C ALA A 266 -2.36 23.00 -10.15
N PHE A 267 -2.34 21.69 -9.87
CA PHE A 267 -2.49 20.66 -10.88
C PHE A 267 -3.85 20.74 -11.58
N TYR A 268 -4.97 20.64 -10.84
CA TYR A 268 -6.29 20.57 -11.47
C TYR A 268 -6.79 21.92 -12.02
N SER A 269 -6.28 23.06 -11.55
CA SER A 269 -6.59 24.38 -12.10
C SER A 269 -5.80 24.66 -13.38
N GLY A 270 -4.59 24.11 -13.50
CA GLY A 270 -3.71 24.33 -14.66
C GLY A 270 -3.84 23.28 -15.77
N ASN A 271 -4.45 22.12 -15.48
CA ASN A 271 -4.45 20.98 -16.38
C ASN A 271 -5.86 20.37 -16.57
N SER A 272 -6.16 19.96 -17.80
CA SER A 272 -7.28 19.09 -18.15
C SER A 272 -6.81 17.67 -18.39
N LEU A 273 -7.64 16.70 -17.99
CA LEU A 273 -7.38 15.27 -18.16
C LEU A 273 -8.15 14.76 -19.38
N VAL A 274 -7.51 13.96 -20.22
CA VAL A 274 -8.11 13.32 -21.41
C VAL A 274 -7.98 11.81 -21.27
N PHE A 275 -9.12 11.13 -21.21
CA PHE A 275 -9.20 9.69 -21.02
C PHE A 275 -9.72 9.02 -22.28
N VAL A 276 -8.94 8.14 -22.91
CA VAL A 276 -9.35 7.26 -24.02
C VAL A 276 -9.29 5.80 -23.53
N PRO A 277 -10.36 5.28 -22.90
CA PRO A 277 -10.33 4.00 -22.20
C PRO A 277 -10.25 2.78 -23.13
N ASN A 278 -10.85 2.86 -24.31
CA ASN A 278 -10.87 1.76 -25.27
C ASN A 278 -10.60 2.24 -26.70
N LEU A 279 -9.35 2.16 -27.16
CA LEU A 279 -8.98 2.58 -28.51
C LEU A 279 -9.34 1.55 -29.59
N ASN A 280 -9.42 0.26 -29.26
CA ASN A 280 -9.67 -0.83 -30.22
C ASN A 280 -10.99 -1.57 -29.97
N PRO A 281 -12.16 -0.91 -30.04
CA PRO A 281 -13.43 -1.53 -29.68
C PRO A 281 -13.80 -2.75 -30.55
N ASP A 282 -13.40 -2.77 -31.83
CA ASP A 282 -13.65 -3.92 -32.71
C ASP A 282 -12.85 -5.15 -32.29
N GLY A 283 -11.53 -5.00 -32.08
CA GLY A 283 -10.69 -6.10 -31.65
C GLY A 283 -11.10 -6.64 -30.28
N VAL A 284 -11.56 -5.76 -29.37
CA VAL A 284 -12.13 -6.17 -28.07
C VAL A 284 -13.39 -7.00 -28.27
N ALA A 285 -14.35 -6.53 -29.07
CA ALA A 285 -15.61 -7.23 -29.28
C ALA A 285 -15.42 -8.62 -29.92
N LEU A 286 -14.41 -8.77 -30.77
CA LEU A 286 -14.11 -10.00 -31.51
C LEU A 286 -13.08 -10.92 -30.83
N GLY A 287 -12.57 -10.55 -29.65
CA GLY A 287 -11.57 -11.36 -28.93
C GLY A 287 -10.24 -11.49 -29.67
N HIS A 288 -9.80 -10.44 -30.38
CA HIS A 288 -8.54 -10.43 -31.12
C HIS A 288 -7.32 -10.60 -30.20
N TRP A 289 -6.24 -11.16 -30.73
CA TRP A 289 -4.98 -11.35 -30.02
C TRP A 289 -4.16 -10.06 -30.00
N ARG A 290 -4.27 -9.20 -31.01
CA ARG A 290 -3.42 -8.01 -31.10
C ARG A 290 -4.06 -6.89 -31.89
N HIS A 291 -4.58 -7.17 -33.07
CA HIS A 291 -4.86 -6.17 -34.08
C HIS A 291 -6.28 -5.61 -34.01
N ASN A 292 -6.50 -4.47 -34.66
CA ASN A 292 -7.84 -3.97 -34.98
C ASN A 292 -8.47 -4.79 -36.12
N LEU A 293 -9.61 -4.33 -36.66
CA LEU A 293 -10.33 -5.05 -37.71
C LEU A 293 -9.60 -5.10 -39.07
N ASP A 294 -8.70 -4.16 -39.35
CA ASP A 294 -7.89 -4.12 -40.58
C ASP A 294 -6.57 -4.92 -40.43
N GLY A 295 -6.40 -5.70 -39.36
CA GLY A 295 -5.18 -6.48 -39.12
C GLY A 295 -3.95 -5.64 -38.76
N THR A 296 -4.17 -4.44 -38.21
CA THR A 296 -3.10 -3.52 -37.80
C THR A 296 -2.88 -3.49 -36.29
N ASP A 297 -1.62 -3.54 -35.85
CA ASP A 297 -1.22 -3.20 -34.48
C ASP A 297 -1.34 -1.68 -34.30
N LEU A 298 -2.38 -1.23 -33.59
CA LEU A 298 -2.65 0.21 -33.42
C LEU A 298 -1.49 0.97 -32.77
N ASN A 299 -0.70 0.31 -31.91
CA ASN A 299 0.50 0.91 -31.33
C ASN A 299 1.68 0.97 -32.32
N ARG A 300 1.46 0.70 -33.62
CA ARG A 300 2.43 0.89 -34.71
C ARG A 300 1.94 1.84 -35.80
N ASP A 301 0.73 2.40 -35.66
CA ASP A 301 0.13 3.32 -36.62
C ASP A 301 0.27 4.80 -36.21
N TRP A 302 1.02 5.08 -35.14
CA TRP A 302 1.22 6.44 -34.65
C TRP A 302 2.22 7.21 -35.54
N GLY A 303 1.71 8.19 -36.28
CA GLY A 303 2.46 9.04 -37.20
C GLY A 303 1.94 8.99 -38.62
N THR A 304 1.61 7.79 -39.11
CA THR A 304 0.96 7.56 -40.42
C THR A 304 -0.55 7.73 -40.32
N PHE A 305 -1.16 7.30 -39.20
CA PHE A 305 -2.58 7.41 -38.93
C PHE A 305 -3.43 6.81 -40.07
N GLU A 306 -3.06 5.61 -40.52
CA GLU A 306 -3.78 4.86 -41.54
C GLU A 306 -5.06 4.24 -40.98
N GLN A 307 -5.15 4.05 -39.67
CA GLN A 307 -6.29 3.49 -38.98
C GLN A 307 -7.24 4.58 -38.48
N PRO A 308 -8.57 4.40 -38.59
CA PRO A 308 -9.53 5.38 -38.10
C PRO A 308 -9.45 5.56 -36.58
N GLU A 309 -9.04 4.53 -35.84
CA GLU A 309 -8.91 4.58 -34.38
C GLU A 309 -7.84 5.59 -33.92
N THR A 310 -6.63 5.52 -34.48
CA THR A 310 -5.53 6.44 -34.14
C THR A 310 -5.80 7.84 -34.70
N ARG A 311 -6.44 7.96 -35.88
CA ARG A 311 -6.90 9.25 -36.43
C ARG A 311 -7.86 9.97 -35.49
N ALA A 312 -8.81 9.26 -34.88
CA ALA A 312 -9.76 9.86 -33.94
C ALA A 312 -9.05 10.54 -32.76
N VAL A 313 -7.97 9.93 -32.24
CA VAL A 313 -7.16 10.54 -31.18
C VAL A 313 -6.32 11.71 -31.70
N ARG A 314 -5.74 11.60 -32.89
CA ARG A 314 -5.03 12.73 -33.54
C ARG A 314 -5.95 13.93 -33.72
N ASP A 315 -7.12 13.74 -34.30
CA ASP A 315 -8.08 14.80 -34.60
C ASP A 315 -8.61 15.45 -33.32
N LEU A 316 -8.81 14.64 -32.26
CA LEU A 316 -9.07 15.16 -30.91
C LEU A 316 -7.95 16.11 -30.46
N LEU A 317 -6.68 15.70 -30.56
CA LEU A 317 -5.54 16.50 -30.11
C LEU A 317 -5.37 17.76 -30.95
N ASP A 318 -5.46 17.66 -32.27
CA ASP A 318 -5.41 18.80 -33.19
C ASP A 318 -6.50 19.83 -32.80
N SER A 319 -7.72 19.37 -32.48
CA SER A 319 -8.81 20.25 -32.02
C SER A 319 -8.58 20.90 -30.65
N LEU A 320 -7.70 20.35 -29.81
CA LEU A 320 -7.31 20.95 -28.52
C LEU A 320 -6.18 21.97 -28.72
N GLU A 321 -5.22 21.69 -29.61
CA GLU A 321 -4.14 22.62 -29.98
C GLU A 321 -4.67 23.86 -30.69
N GLU A 322 -5.67 23.71 -31.58
CA GLU A 322 -6.35 24.84 -32.25
C GLU A 322 -6.97 25.85 -31.25
N ARG A 323 -7.26 25.42 -30.02
CA ARG A 323 -7.75 26.27 -28.93
C ARG A 323 -6.64 26.90 -28.08
N GLY A 324 -5.37 26.78 -28.50
CA GLY A 324 -4.20 27.34 -27.83
C GLY A 324 -3.70 26.53 -26.64
N SER A 325 -4.04 25.25 -26.55
CA SER A 325 -3.70 24.39 -25.42
C SER A 325 -2.50 23.48 -25.71
N ALA A 326 -1.67 23.20 -24.69
CA ALA A 326 -0.48 22.35 -24.86
C ALA A 326 -0.68 20.95 -24.28
N ILE A 327 -0.23 19.90 -24.98
CA ILE A 327 -0.09 18.57 -24.39
C ILE A 327 1.11 18.60 -23.44
N ALA A 328 0.97 18.04 -22.24
CA ALA A 328 2.03 18.01 -21.23
C ALA A 328 2.52 16.61 -20.82
N VAL A 329 1.66 15.59 -20.89
CA VAL A 329 2.04 14.18 -20.59
C VAL A 329 1.18 13.25 -21.44
N MET A 330 1.77 12.14 -21.88
CA MET A 330 1.03 11.00 -22.42
C MET A 330 1.41 9.71 -21.69
N LEU A 331 0.41 8.98 -21.18
CA LEU A 331 0.59 7.62 -20.67
C LEU A 331 -0.21 6.61 -21.49
N ASP A 332 0.43 5.50 -21.83
CA ASP A 332 -0.11 4.44 -22.67
C ASP A 332 -0.09 3.11 -21.91
N PHE A 333 -1.26 2.58 -21.56
CA PHE A 333 -1.40 1.44 -20.65
C PHE A 333 -1.54 0.12 -21.41
N HIS A 334 -0.66 -0.83 -21.07
CA HIS A 334 -0.49 -2.12 -21.74
C HIS A 334 -0.32 -3.26 -20.72
N SER A 335 -0.27 -4.50 -21.22
CA SER A 335 0.08 -5.68 -20.42
C SER A 335 1.25 -6.45 -21.01
N THR A 336 2.07 -7.03 -20.13
CA THR A 336 3.20 -7.91 -20.50
C THR A 336 3.39 -8.95 -19.40
N TRP A 337 4.48 -9.71 -19.43
CA TRP A 337 4.78 -10.74 -18.42
C TRP A 337 5.29 -10.19 -17.08
N ARG A 338 5.67 -8.92 -17.04
CA ARG A 338 6.29 -8.25 -15.90
C ARG A 338 5.77 -6.82 -15.78
N ASN A 339 5.93 -6.22 -14.62
CA ASN A 339 5.61 -4.80 -14.44
C ASN A 339 6.77 -3.96 -14.97
N VAL A 340 6.58 -3.22 -16.07
CA VAL A 340 7.64 -2.46 -16.74
C VAL A 340 7.13 -1.09 -17.17
N PHE A 341 7.92 -0.05 -16.90
CA PHE A 341 7.70 1.29 -17.45
C PHE A 341 8.74 1.57 -18.53
N TYR A 342 8.30 1.70 -19.78
CA TYR A 342 9.19 2.20 -20.83
C TYR A 342 9.19 3.72 -20.82
N VAL A 343 10.30 4.26 -20.37
CA VAL A 343 10.50 5.69 -20.18
C VAL A 343 11.43 6.26 -21.26
N PRO A 344 11.41 7.57 -21.50
CA PRO A 344 12.44 8.26 -22.29
C PRO A 344 13.85 8.04 -21.71
N THR A 345 14.88 8.15 -22.54
CA THR A 345 16.27 8.10 -22.06
C THR A 345 16.68 9.44 -21.45
N LEU A 346 17.77 9.48 -20.69
CA LEU A 346 18.30 10.73 -20.13
C LEU A 346 18.71 11.75 -21.21
N LYS A 347 18.93 11.30 -22.45
CA LYS A 347 19.21 12.16 -23.62
C LYS A 347 17.94 12.76 -24.23
N ASP A 348 16.78 12.21 -23.90
CA ASP A 348 15.49 12.65 -24.41
C ASP A 348 14.96 13.77 -23.50
N ALA A 349 15.30 15.03 -23.81
CA ALA A 349 14.87 16.17 -23.02
C ALA A 349 13.33 16.31 -23.07
N THR A 350 12.69 16.21 -21.91
CA THR A 350 11.24 16.37 -21.76
C THR A 350 10.93 17.60 -20.91
N ARG A 351 9.72 18.15 -21.06
CA ARG A 351 9.22 19.25 -20.22
C ARG A 351 8.01 18.74 -19.40
N PRO A 352 8.09 18.71 -18.06
CA PRO A 352 9.23 19.07 -17.21
C PRO A 352 10.37 18.02 -17.26
N PRO A 353 11.64 18.42 -17.04
CA PRO A 353 12.78 17.50 -17.08
C PRO A 353 12.73 16.49 -15.93
N ALA A 354 13.24 15.29 -16.19
CA ALA A 354 13.27 14.16 -15.24
C ALA A 354 11.90 13.79 -14.65
N PHE A 355 10.82 14.04 -15.39
CA PHE A 355 9.44 13.73 -15.00
C PHE A 355 9.30 12.27 -14.54
N ASP A 356 9.74 11.32 -15.36
CA ASP A 356 9.58 9.89 -15.11
C ASP A 356 10.37 9.44 -13.87
N THR A 357 11.59 9.98 -13.69
CA THR A 357 12.42 9.71 -12.52
C THR A 357 11.75 10.24 -11.25
N ARG A 358 11.20 11.47 -11.27
CA ARG A 358 10.46 12.04 -10.14
C ARG A 358 9.22 11.21 -9.85
N TRP A 359 8.36 11.03 -10.85
CA TRP A 359 7.08 10.32 -10.75
C TRP A 359 7.24 8.88 -10.24
N LEU A 360 8.14 8.10 -10.85
CA LEU A 360 8.37 6.71 -10.44
C LEU A 360 9.09 6.61 -9.09
N ARG A 361 9.89 7.60 -8.69
CA ARG A 361 10.47 7.67 -7.34
C ARG A 361 9.36 7.84 -6.31
N LEU A 362 8.37 8.71 -6.55
CA LEU A 362 7.21 8.86 -5.67
C LEU A 362 6.43 7.55 -5.56
N ALA A 363 6.26 6.84 -6.68
CA ALA A 363 5.60 5.54 -6.71
C ALA A 363 6.35 4.44 -5.92
N ARG A 364 7.70 4.48 -5.89
CA ARG A 364 8.51 3.58 -5.05
C ARG A 364 8.49 3.97 -3.58
N ALA A 365 8.50 5.27 -3.29
CA ALA A 365 8.48 5.80 -1.93
C ALA A 365 7.17 5.45 -1.19
N SER A 366 6.05 5.31 -1.90
CA SER A 366 4.75 4.97 -1.31
C SER A 366 4.70 3.58 -0.63
N GLY A 367 5.72 2.74 -0.84
CA GLY A 367 5.81 1.40 -0.26
C GLY A 367 4.83 0.40 -0.88
N SER A 368 4.41 0.62 -2.13
CA SER A 368 3.66 -0.38 -2.90
C SER A 368 4.44 -1.70 -2.98
N ALA A 369 3.73 -2.83 -2.87
CA ALA A 369 4.29 -4.16 -3.10
C ALA A 369 4.58 -4.43 -4.60
N TYR A 370 4.05 -3.56 -5.47
CA TYR A 370 4.22 -3.62 -6.91
C TYR A 370 5.68 -3.31 -7.29
N ALA A 371 6.44 -4.38 -7.52
CA ALA A 371 7.78 -4.29 -8.05
C ALA A 371 7.70 -4.04 -9.56
N PHE A 372 8.28 -2.94 -10.03
CA PHE A 372 8.34 -2.60 -11.44
C PHE A 372 9.76 -2.26 -11.91
N GLU A 373 10.05 -2.67 -13.14
CA GLU A 373 11.29 -2.34 -13.84
C GLU A 373 11.13 -0.99 -14.56
N ARG A 374 12.12 -0.11 -14.42
CA ARG A 374 12.23 1.09 -15.26
C ARG A 374 13.13 0.72 -16.43
N ALA A 375 12.62 0.81 -17.65
CA ALA A 375 13.33 0.42 -18.86
C ALA A 375 13.48 1.64 -19.80
N PRO A 376 14.58 2.40 -19.69
CA PRO A 376 14.86 3.50 -20.61
C PRO A 376 14.97 2.97 -22.04
N ARG A 377 14.19 3.53 -22.95
CA ARG A 377 14.27 3.20 -24.38
C ARG A 377 14.28 4.46 -25.22
N SER A 378 15.31 4.59 -26.06
CA SER A 378 15.47 5.72 -26.96
C SER A 378 14.24 5.91 -27.83
N SER A 379 13.81 7.16 -27.96
CA SER A 379 12.72 7.58 -28.85
C SER A 379 13.15 7.58 -30.33
N LYS A 380 13.62 6.42 -30.83
CA LYS A 380 14.01 6.22 -32.24
C LYS A 380 12.81 6.34 -33.19
N ASP A 381 13.06 6.36 -34.51
CA ASP A 381 12.06 6.48 -35.58
C ASP A 381 11.14 5.25 -35.77
N THR A 382 10.48 4.81 -34.72
CA THR A 382 9.42 3.80 -34.78
C THR A 382 8.06 4.47 -34.58
N ALA A 383 7.06 4.05 -35.37
CA ALA A 383 5.70 4.58 -35.38
C ALA A 383 4.84 4.14 -34.18
N ILE A 384 5.41 4.14 -32.97
CA ILE A 384 4.71 3.78 -31.73
C ILE A 384 4.24 5.02 -30.97
N ALA A 385 3.16 4.90 -30.17
CA ALA A 385 2.53 6.03 -29.47
C ALA A 385 3.56 6.88 -28.74
N LYS A 386 4.33 6.24 -27.84
CA LYS A 386 5.37 6.89 -27.04
C LYS A 386 6.30 7.79 -27.87
N ASN A 387 6.79 7.28 -29.00
CA ASN A 387 7.77 7.98 -29.82
C ASN A 387 7.12 9.07 -30.68
N TYR A 388 5.87 8.89 -31.10
CA TYR A 388 5.10 9.95 -31.76
C TYR A 388 4.90 11.14 -30.82
N PHE A 389 4.38 10.92 -29.61
CA PHE A 389 4.10 12.02 -28.67
C PHE A 389 5.37 12.73 -28.22
N TYR A 390 6.44 11.98 -27.95
CA TYR A 390 7.74 12.60 -27.64
C TYR A 390 8.24 13.47 -28.80
N ARG A 391 8.23 12.97 -30.05
CA ARG A 391 8.74 13.72 -31.20
C ARG A 391 7.88 14.93 -31.57
N ARG A 392 6.55 14.80 -31.50
CA ARG A 392 5.63 15.88 -31.85
C ARG A 392 5.58 16.97 -30.79
N PHE A 393 5.54 16.60 -29.51
CA PHE A 393 5.24 17.55 -28.43
C PHE A 393 6.43 17.81 -27.48
N GLY A 394 7.49 16.99 -27.49
CA GLY A 394 8.61 17.14 -26.54
C GLY A 394 8.23 16.87 -25.08
N VAL A 395 7.19 16.07 -24.87
CA VAL A 395 6.60 15.79 -23.55
C VAL A 395 7.03 14.43 -22.99
N PRO A 396 6.95 14.22 -21.67
CA PRO A 396 6.99 12.89 -21.10
C PRO A 396 5.92 11.98 -21.71
N ALA A 397 6.38 10.97 -22.45
CA ALA A 397 5.55 9.93 -23.03
C ALA A 397 6.02 8.57 -22.49
N ILE A 398 5.14 7.83 -21.82
CA ILE A 398 5.50 6.61 -21.09
C ILE A 398 4.52 5.48 -21.41
N THR A 399 5.07 4.31 -21.71
CA THR A 399 4.30 3.06 -21.80
C THR A 399 4.32 2.38 -20.43
N VAL A 400 3.13 2.16 -19.86
CA VAL A 400 2.92 1.50 -18.57
C VAL A 400 2.49 0.05 -18.83
N GLU A 401 3.41 -0.91 -18.70
CA GLU A 401 3.09 -2.34 -18.86
C GLU A 401 2.84 -3.00 -17.51
N THR A 402 1.66 -3.61 -17.35
CA THR A 402 1.27 -4.36 -16.15
C THR A 402 1.40 -5.86 -16.40
N GLY A 403 2.00 -6.58 -15.45
CA GLY A 403 2.21 -8.03 -15.52
C GLY A 403 0.90 -8.82 -15.57
N ASP A 404 0.81 -9.81 -16.45
CA ASP A 404 -0.38 -10.67 -16.64
C ASP A 404 -0.88 -11.31 -15.33
N ASP A 405 0.06 -11.73 -14.49
CA ASP A 405 -0.19 -12.40 -13.21
C ASP A 405 -0.22 -11.44 -12.00
N THR A 406 -0.20 -10.13 -12.23
CA THR A 406 -0.24 -9.15 -11.14
C THR A 406 -1.58 -9.24 -10.39
N PRO A 407 -1.57 -9.37 -9.05
CA PRO A 407 -2.79 -9.38 -8.25
C PRO A 407 -3.65 -8.12 -8.45
N ARG A 408 -4.97 -8.28 -8.51
CA ARG A 408 -5.88 -7.17 -8.85
C ARG A 408 -5.92 -6.07 -7.79
N ASP A 409 -5.76 -6.43 -6.52
CA ASP A 409 -5.62 -5.50 -5.40
C ASP A 409 -4.29 -4.71 -5.45
N GLU A 410 -3.21 -5.36 -5.88
CA GLU A 410 -1.92 -4.68 -6.16
C GLU A 410 -2.03 -3.71 -7.33
N ILE A 411 -2.76 -4.07 -8.40
CA ILE A 411 -3.03 -3.18 -9.54
C ILE A 411 -3.77 -1.92 -9.06
N ALA A 412 -4.89 -2.08 -8.34
CA ALA A 412 -5.70 -0.94 -7.89
C ALA A 412 -4.95 -0.01 -6.92
N SER A 413 -4.23 -0.58 -5.95
CA SER A 413 -3.43 0.21 -5.00
C SER A 413 -2.26 0.93 -5.66
N THR A 414 -1.64 0.32 -6.67
CA THR A 414 -0.54 0.94 -7.44
C THR A 414 -1.05 2.02 -8.38
N ALA A 415 -2.17 1.78 -9.06
CA ALA A 415 -2.82 2.78 -9.90
C ALA A 415 -3.12 4.05 -9.10
N SER A 416 -3.62 3.86 -7.86
CA SER A 416 -3.87 4.95 -6.94
C SER A 416 -2.60 5.76 -6.68
N VAL A 417 -1.51 5.10 -6.28
CA VAL A 417 -0.19 5.71 -6.02
C VAL A 417 0.37 6.45 -7.24
N LEU A 418 0.25 5.88 -8.44
CA LEU A 418 0.76 6.47 -9.67
C LEU A 418 -0.03 7.73 -10.03
N ALA A 419 -1.35 7.71 -9.90
CA ALA A 419 -2.23 8.85 -10.19
C ALA A 419 -1.91 10.03 -9.27
N ASP A 420 -1.91 9.74 -7.99
CA ASP A 420 -1.43 10.58 -6.91
C ASP A 420 -0.04 11.20 -7.22
N GLY A 421 0.87 10.41 -7.80
CA GLY A 421 2.26 10.85 -8.03
C GLY A 421 2.34 11.81 -9.20
N LEU A 422 1.47 11.59 -10.19
CA LEU A 422 1.33 12.44 -11.35
C LEU A 422 0.85 13.82 -10.92
N VAL A 423 -0.20 13.87 -10.09
CA VAL A 423 -0.78 15.11 -9.54
C VAL A 423 0.30 15.94 -8.87
N GLU A 424 1.14 15.31 -8.05
CA GLU A 424 2.15 16.08 -7.34
C GLU A 424 3.27 16.60 -8.25
N VAL A 425 3.82 15.75 -9.12
CA VAL A 425 4.93 16.18 -10.01
C VAL A 425 4.48 17.30 -10.95
N MET A 426 3.26 17.21 -11.45
CA MET A 426 2.70 18.18 -12.42
C MET A 426 2.10 19.42 -11.75
N GLY A 427 1.67 19.32 -10.50
CA GLY A 427 1.20 20.45 -9.68
C GLY A 427 2.30 21.33 -9.11
N GLY A 428 3.57 21.07 -9.45
CA GLY A 428 4.72 21.79 -8.89
C GLY A 428 5.07 21.41 -7.46
N GLY A 429 4.42 20.39 -6.90
CA GLY A 429 4.80 19.83 -5.61
C GLY A 429 6.09 19.02 -5.72
N ASN A 430 6.96 19.17 -4.73
CA ASN A 430 8.20 18.40 -4.64
C ASN A 430 8.03 17.11 -3.79
N GLY A 431 6.81 16.77 -3.38
CA GLY A 431 6.53 15.66 -2.45
C GLY A 431 5.92 14.40 -3.12
N PRO A 432 5.98 13.24 -2.46
CA PRO A 432 5.20 12.07 -2.83
C PRO A 432 3.75 12.22 -2.41
N PRO A 433 2.82 11.65 -3.18
CA PRO A 433 1.46 11.47 -2.71
C PRO A 433 1.36 10.27 -1.75
N GLY A 434 0.29 10.20 -0.98
CA GLY A 434 -0.22 8.95 -0.41
C GLY A 434 0.79 7.95 0.21
N ARG A 435 1.51 8.37 1.26
CA ARG A 435 2.38 7.58 2.19
C ARG A 435 3.73 7.04 1.66
N ARG A 436 4.77 7.86 1.68
CA ARG A 436 5.74 7.98 2.80
C ARG A 436 6.55 9.25 2.58
N ARG A 437 6.16 10.31 3.28
CA ARG A 437 7.14 11.31 3.73
C ARG A 437 8.14 10.57 4.60
N GLY A 438 9.41 10.51 4.19
CA GLY A 438 10.42 10.02 5.10
C GLY A 438 11.82 9.82 4.53
N ALA A 439 12.03 9.38 3.28
CA ALA A 439 13.40 9.11 2.82
C ALA A 439 13.66 9.57 1.39
N LEU A 440 14.52 10.58 1.24
CA LEU A 440 15.11 11.01 -0.04
C LEU A 440 16.03 9.93 -0.64
N CYS A 441 16.57 9.06 0.23
CA CYS A 441 17.55 8.04 -0.10
C CYS A 441 17.10 6.62 0.31
N PRO A 442 17.17 5.61 -0.58
CA PRO A 442 16.64 4.27 -0.32
C PRO A 442 17.58 3.36 0.47
N ASP A 443 18.89 3.65 0.51
CA ASP A 443 19.89 2.80 1.12
C ASP A 443 21.11 3.58 1.66
N PHE A 444 22.02 2.87 2.31
CA PHE A 444 23.26 3.42 2.86
C PHE A 444 24.13 4.12 1.81
N PHE A 445 24.20 3.59 0.60
CA PHE A 445 25.02 4.14 -0.48
C PHE A 445 24.52 5.53 -0.89
N CYS A 446 23.21 5.71 -1.02
CA CYS A 446 22.63 7.01 -1.34
C CYS A 446 22.96 8.06 -0.26
N TYR A 447 22.80 7.75 1.03
CA TYR A 447 23.19 8.68 2.09
C TYR A 447 24.70 8.96 2.13
N LEU A 448 25.53 7.96 1.82
CA LEU A 448 26.97 8.15 1.70
C LEU A 448 27.32 9.09 0.55
N ALA A 449 26.64 8.95 -0.59
CA ALA A 449 26.76 9.84 -1.73
C ALA A 449 26.40 11.28 -1.34
N GLU A 450 25.26 11.50 -0.68
CA GLU A 450 24.85 12.84 -0.22
C GLU A 450 25.86 13.45 0.76
N ALA A 451 26.35 12.67 1.74
CA ALA A 451 27.37 13.13 2.67
C ALA A 451 28.68 13.52 1.97
N ASN A 452 29.07 12.78 0.92
CA ASN A 452 30.24 13.10 0.11
C ASN A 452 30.01 14.33 -0.77
N LYS A 453 28.82 14.53 -1.35
CA LYS A 453 28.49 15.75 -2.11
C LYS A 453 28.61 16.98 -1.21
N ALA A 454 28.04 16.91 -0.01
CA ALA A 454 28.11 18.00 0.96
C ALA A 454 29.55 18.29 1.39
N SER A 455 30.35 17.23 1.56
CA SER A 455 31.77 17.36 1.87
C SER A 455 32.54 18.06 0.74
N LEU A 456 32.29 17.69 -0.52
CA LEU A 456 32.97 18.31 -1.66
C LEU A 456 32.64 19.80 -1.79
N VAL A 457 31.35 20.16 -1.66
CA VAL A 457 30.89 21.56 -1.68
C VAL A 457 31.61 22.37 -0.61
N MET A 458 31.61 21.90 0.64
CA MET A 458 32.27 22.60 1.75
C MET A 458 33.79 22.68 1.56
N LEU A 459 34.45 21.61 1.08
CA LEU A 459 35.91 21.64 0.85
C LEU A 459 36.31 22.69 -0.19
N LEU A 460 35.48 22.90 -1.22
CA LEU A 460 35.71 23.97 -2.20
C LEU A 460 35.45 25.35 -1.59
N GLU A 461 34.36 25.51 -0.84
CA GLU A 461 33.98 26.77 -0.19
C GLU A 461 35.07 27.25 0.80
N GLU A 462 35.70 26.33 1.53
CA GLU A 462 36.81 26.59 2.46
C GLU A 462 38.20 26.67 1.78
N GLY A 463 38.27 26.49 0.45
CA GLY A 463 39.53 26.53 -0.31
C GLY A 463 40.51 25.40 0.03
N LEU A 464 40.01 24.28 0.58
CA LEU A 464 40.79 23.08 0.90
C LEU A 464 41.03 22.19 -0.33
N VAL A 465 40.18 22.33 -1.35
CA VAL A 465 40.41 21.85 -2.72
C VAL A 465 40.17 23.01 -3.67
N ASP A 466 40.91 23.04 -4.79
CA ASP A 466 40.64 24.03 -5.82
C ASP A 466 39.46 23.63 -6.73
N ARG A 467 39.03 24.56 -7.58
CA ARG A 467 37.88 24.36 -8.48
C ARG A 467 38.08 23.19 -9.45
N GLY A 468 39.29 23.01 -9.99
CA GLY A 468 39.59 21.94 -10.94
C GLY A 468 39.56 20.57 -10.26
N GLN A 469 40.11 20.48 -9.04
CA GLN A 469 40.00 19.30 -8.20
C GLN A 469 38.53 18.98 -7.87
N ALA A 470 37.74 20.00 -7.53
CA ALA A 470 36.33 19.82 -7.21
C ALA A 470 35.51 19.30 -8.39
N GLU A 471 35.70 19.86 -9.59
CA GLU A 471 35.07 19.41 -10.83
C GLU A 471 35.40 17.94 -11.12
N LYS A 472 36.68 17.57 -11.02
CA LYS A 472 37.17 16.21 -11.23
C LYS A 472 36.57 15.20 -10.24
N ILE A 473 36.47 15.57 -8.96
CA ILE A 473 35.82 14.73 -7.93
C ILE A 473 34.32 14.61 -8.22
N ALA A 474 33.66 15.71 -8.58
CA ALA A 474 32.23 15.73 -8.87
C ALA A 474 31.89 14.82 -10.06
N ASP A 475 32.69 14.86 -11.14
CA ASP A 475 32.54 13.99 -12.30
C ASP A 475 32.72 12.52 -11.97
N ALA A 476 33.78 12.17 -11.22
CA ALA A 476 34.00 10.79 -10.77
C ALA A 476 32.83 10.29 -9.91
N MET A 477 32.29 11.14 -9.02
CA MET A 477 31.11 10.82 -8.22
C MET A 477 29.85 10.62 -9.08
N LEU A 478 29.59 11.50 -10.05
CA LEU A 478 28.46 11.38 -10.97
C LEU A 478 28.54 10.09 -11.80
N GLN A 479 29.73 9.78 -12.33
CA GLN A 479 29.97 8.54 -13.05
C GLN A 479 29.74 7.33 -12.15
N LEU A 480 30.33 7.30 -10.95
CA LEU A 480 30.12 6.23 -9.97
C LEU A 480 28.63 6.04 -9.68
N HIS A 481 27.90 7.11 -9.36
CA HIS A 481 26.47 7.03 -9.08
C HIS A 481 25.69 6.47 -10.27
N SER A 482 26.00 6.89 -11.50
CA SER A 482 25.33 6.39 -12.72
C SER A 482 25.57 4.89 -12.96
N GLU A 483 26.79 4.39 -12.71
CA GLU A 483 27.12 2.96 -12.82
C GLU A 483 26.32 2.12 -11.81
N GLN A 484 26.07 2.69 -10.64
CA GLN A 484 25.40 2.05 -9.51
C GLN A 484 23.86 2.02 -9.63
N GLU A 485 23.32 2.72 -10.62
CA GLU A 485 21.90 2.65 -11.02
C GLU A 485 21.61 1.46 -11.96
N ALA A 486 22.63 0.83 -12.54
CA ALA A 486 22.47 -0.33 -13.41
C ALA A 486 22.04 -1.59 -12.65
N GLN A 487 21.21 -2.43 -13.29
CA GLN A 487 20.67 -3.65 -12.69
C GLN A 487 21.81 -4.65 -12.38
N GLY A 488 21.94 -5.06 -11.12
CA GLY A 488 23.00 -5.97 -10.66
C GLY A 488 24.32 -5.30 -10.26
N ALA A 489 24.42 -3.97 -10.32
CA ALA A 489 25.61 -3.24 -9.87
C ALA A 489 25.85 -3.44 -8.37
N ARG A 490 27.10 -3.76 -8.00
CA ARG A 490 27.49 -3.94 -6.60
C ARG A 490 27.72 -2.58 -5.95
N ARG A 491 26.85 -2.21 -5.00
CA ARG A 491 26.99 -0.94 -4.27
C ARG A 491 28.01 -1.01 -3.13
N PRO A 492 28.95 -0.06 -3.01
CA PRO A 492 29.81 0.06 -1.84
C PRO A 492 28.97 0.15 -0.57
N ALA A 493 29.23 -0.75 0.37
CA ALA A 493 28.57 -0.77 1.68
C ALA A 493 29.33 0.08 2.73
N ASN A 494 30.41 0.75 2.31
CA ASN A 494 31.36 1.47 3.15
C ASN A 494 32.17 2.45 2.28
N TYR A 495 32.88 3.36 2.95
CA TYR A 495 33.62 4.43 2.26
C TYR A 495 34.87 3.94 1.48
N LEU A 496 35.63 2.96 1.96
CA LEU A 496 36.89 2.58 1.28
C LEU A 496 36.69 2.09 -0.16
N PRO A 497 35.76 1.17 -0.46
CA PRO A 497 35.46 0.77 -1.83
C PRO A 497 34.79 1.89 -2.66
N TYR A 498 34.16 2.86 -1.99
CA TYR A 498 33.66 4.06 -2.67
C TYR A 498 34.84 4.92 -3.16
N GLU A 499 35.82 5.17 -2.29
CA GLU A 499 37.04 5.91 -2.61
C GLU A 499 37.93 5.18 -3.64
N GLU A 500 38.18 3.88 -3.46
CA GLU A 500 38.90 3.04 -4.42
C GLU A 500 38.28 3.18 -5.83
N ARG A 501 36.95 3.17 -5.91
CA ARG A 501 36.26 3.33 -7.19
C ARG A 501 36.35 4.75 -7.75
N LEU A 502 36.36 5.80 -6.92
CA LEU A 502 36.61 7.16 -7.40
C LEU A 502 38.03 7.30 -7.97
N ILE A 503 39.04 6.73 -7.31
CA ILE A 503 40.42 6.73 -7.77
C ILE A 503 40.54 6.00 -9.12
N GLU A 504 39.86 4.86 -9.29
CA GLU A 504 39.81 4.13 -10.56
C GLU A 504 39.16 4.92 -11.71
N LEU A 505 38.17 5.77 -11.39
CA LEU A 505 37.44 6.58 -12.37
C LEU A 505 38.20 7.84 -12.78
N ALA A 506 39.10 8.32 -11.93
CA ALA A 506 39.93 9.49 -12.16
C ALA A 506 41.40 9.17 -11.83
N ASP A 507 41.90 9.63 -10.68
CA ASP A 507 43.23 9.32 -10.16
C ASP A 507 43.32 9.59 -8.64
N GLU A 508 44.50 9.44 -8.05
CA GLU A 508 44.74 9.57 -6.60
C GLU A 508 44.31 10.92 -6.02
N GLU A 509 44.27 11.99 -6.82
CA GLU A 509 43.93 13.34 -6.36
C GLU A 509 42.50 13.42 -5.82
N VAL A 510 41.58 12.59 -6.32
CA VAL A 510 40.18 12.57 -5.86
C VAL A 510 40.03 12.07 -4.42
N ALA A 511 41.06 11.42 -3.87
CA ALA A 511 41.11 11.03 -2.46
C ALA A 511 41.14 12.25 -1.52
N ASN A 512 41.45 13.45 -2.04
CA ASN A 512 41.31 14.71 -1.28
C ASN A 512 39.86 14.97 -0.83
N LEU A 513 38.88 14.28 -1.39
CA LEU A 513 37.52 14.23 -0.84
C LEU A 513 37.51 13.81 0.65
N HIS A 514 38.48 13.02 1.13
CA HIS A 514 38.57 12.60 2.53
C HIS A 514 39.21 13.62 3.49
N LEU A 515 39.67 14.77 2.99
CA LEU A 515 40.34 15.78 3.81
C LEU A 515 39.51 16.18 5.04
N GLY A 516 40.16 16.13 6.19
CA GLY A 516 39.57 16.48 7.49
C GLY A 516 38.49 15.54 8.03
N ARG A 517 38.20 14.42 7.35
CA ARG A 517 37.14 13.46 7.72
C ARG A 517 37.71 12.13 8.21
N SER A 518 36.83 11.29 8.73
CA SER A 518 37.11 9.90 9.05
C SER A 518 35.97 9.00 8.59
N ARG A 519 36.20 7.69 8.57
CA ARG A 519 35.08 6.74 8.47
C ARG A 519 34.15 6.83 9.67
N GLN A 520 34.59 7.33 10.82
CA GLN A 520 33.78 7.37 12.04
C GLN A 520 32.65 8.40 11.95
N ASP A 521 32.97 9.65 11.64
CA ASP A 521 31.97 10.71 11.48
C ASP A 521 31.18 10.56 10.18
N LEU A 522 31.81 10.11 9.09
CA LEU A 522 31.11 9.85 7.83
C LEU A 522 30.08 8.72 7.97
N HIS A 523 30.44 7.58 8.56
CA HIS A 523 29.45 6.54 8.84
C HIS A 523 28.45 7.00 9.92
N GLY A 524 28.90 7.83 10.87
CA GLY A 524 28.05 8.43 11.90
C GLY A 524 26.91 9.25 11.31
N VAL A 525 27.21 10.17 10.39
CA VAL A 525 26.21 11.03 9.74
C VAL A 525 25.28 10.22 8.84
N VAL A 526 25.81 9.26 8.08
CA VAL A 526 24.99 8.38 7.22
C VAL A 526 23.98 7.58 8.03
N ARG A 527 24.43 6.96 9.12
CA ARG A 527 23.55 6.23 10.05
C ARG A 527 22.52 7.17 10.68
N ARG A 528 22.93 8.38 11.03
CA ARG A 528 22.05 9.37 11.64
C ARG A 528 20.96 9.84 10.67
N MET A 529 21.28 10.10 9.41
CA MET A 529 20.28 10.41 8.38
C MET A 529 19.31 9.23 8.18
N LEU A 530 19.81 8.00 8.08
CA LEU A 530 18.96 6.79 8.00
C LEU A 530 17.96 6.70 9.17
N ILE A 531 18.43 6.90 10.40
CA ILE A 531 17.58 6.81 11.59
C ILE A 531 16.63 8.01 11.67
N ARG A 532 17.04 9.21 11.24
CA ARG A 532 16.21 10.43 11.21
C ARG A 532 15.01 10.22 10.28
N ASP A 533 15.26 9.60 9.15
CA ASP A 533 14.23 9.31 8.15
C ASP A 533 13.27 8.22 8.65
N GLN A 534 13.77 7.20 9.35
CA GLN A 534 12.92 6.25 10.08
C GLN A 534 12.15 6.91 11.22
N TRP A 535 12.74 7.88 11.93
CA TRP A 535 12.10 8.61 13.03
C TRP A 535 10.84 9.33 12.54
N LEU A 536 10.94 10.07 11.44
CA LEU A 536 9.81 10.76 10.81
C LEU A 536 8.78 9.78 10.24
N ALA A 537 9.23 8.67 9.63
CA ALA A 537 8.34 7.64 9.12
C ALA A 537 7.53 6.94 10.23
N LEU A 538 8.15 6.71 11.39
CA LEU A 538 7.50 6.14 12.57
C LEU A 538 6.54 7.13 13.21
N ALA A 539 6.91 8.41 13.32
CA ALA A 539 6.02 9.47 13.77
C ALA A 539 4.77 9.56 12.86
N ASN A 540 4.94 9.48 11.55
CA ASN A 540 3.81 9.37 10.61
C ASN A 540 2.96 8.14 10.89
N GLY A 541 3.56 6.96 11.08
CA GLY A 541 2.83 5.73 11.43
C GLY A 541 1.97 5.89 12.70
N ALA A 542 2.54 6.46 13.76
CA ALA A 542 1.83 6.77 15.00
C ALA A 542 0.69 7.79 14.79
N LEU A 543 0.92 8.82 13.98
CA LEU A 543 -0.08 9.83 13.62
C LEU A 543 -1.28 9.20 12.90
N GLN A 544 -1.03 8.33 11.93
CA GLN A 544 -2.08 7.64 11.18
C GLN A 544 -2.90 6.69 12.07
N ALA A 545 -2.22 5.95 12.94
CA ALA A 545 -2.86 5.12 13.96
C ALA A 545 -3.74 5.95 14.92
N ARG A 546 -3.22 7.09 15.40
CA ARG A 546 -3.98 8.04 16.25
C ARG A 546 -5.20 8.59 15.52
N ALA A 547 -5.05 8.97 14.25
CA ALA A 547 -6.13 9.49 13.44
C ALA A 547 -7.26 8.47 13.24
N ALA A 548 -6.92 7.20 12.97
CA ALA A 548 -7.92 6.14 12.86
C ALA A 548 -8.68 5.91 14.17
N LEU A 549 -7.96 5.89 15.30
CA LEU A 549 -8.56 5.75 16.62
C LEU A 549 -9.46 6.93 16.98
N LEU A 550 -9.04 8.16 16.65
CA LEU A 550 -9.82 9.36 16.90
C LEU A 550 -11.11 9.42 16.06
N ARG A 551 -11.05 8.98 14.80
CA ARG A 551 -12.26 8.84 13.95
C ARG A 551 -13.26 7.86 14.56
N LEU A 552 -12.81 6.71 15.05
CA LEU A 552 -13.70 5.76 15.73
C LEU A 552 -14.25 6.35 17.03
N ALA A 553 -13.43 7.06 17.81
CA ALA A 553 -13.87 7.73 19.03
C ALA A 553 -14.97 8.78 18.76
N GLU A 554 -14.88 9.49 17.64
CA GLU A 554 -15.91 10.43 17.19
C GLU A 554 -17.20 9.73 16.74
N GLN A 555 -17.09 8.67 15.93
CA GLN A 555 -18.23 7.89 15.47
C GLN A 555 -19.01 7.24 16.62
N GLU A 556 -18.32 6.95 17.72
CA GLU A 556 -18.86 6.28 18.90
C GLU A 556 -18.90 7.19 20.13
N ALA A 557 -18.90 8.51 19.93
CA ALA A 557 -18.79 9.53 20.98
C ALA A 557 -19.77 9.33 22.14
N THR A 558 -21.01 8.96 21.81
CA THR A 558 -22.12 8.82 22.75
C THR A 558 -22.54 7.38 23.01
N THR A 559 -21.86 6.38 22.41
CA THR A 559 -22.24 4.97 22.53
C THR A 559 -21.97 4.45 23.94
N PRO A 560 -22.99 4.10 24.75
CA PRO A 560 -22.79 3.62 26.12
C PRO A 560 -22.11 2.24 26.13
N ILE A 561 -21.08 2.07 26.95
CA ILE A 561 -20.39 0.81 27.16
C ILE A 561 -20.11 0.55 28.65
N PRO A 562 -19.97 -0.72 29.07
CA PRO A 562 -19.41 -1.06 30.36
C PRO A 562 -17.92 -0.69 30.43
N ALA A 563 -17.50 0.02 31.49
CA ALA A 563 -16.10 0.15 31.85
C ALA A 563 -15.73 -0.89 32.91
N TYR A 564 -14.47 -1.34 32.91
CA TYR A 564 -14.00 -2.36 33.84
C TYR A 564 -12.80 -1.86 34.63
N THR A 565 -12.78 -2.19 35.92
CA THR A 565 -11.63 -2.04 36.82
C THR A 565 -11.39 -3.37 37.49
N HIS A 566 -10.14 -3.85 37.53
CA HIS A 566 -9.82 -5.21 37.99
C HIS A 566 -10.58 -6.33 37.26
N GLY A 567 -10.97 -6.09 35.99
CA GLY A 567 -11.77 -7.03 35.21
C GLY A 567 -13.25 -7.11 35.62
N VAL A 568 -13.70 -6.25 36.53
CA VAL A 568 -15.08 -6.19 37.02
C VAL A 568 -15.74 -4.90 36.51
N GLN A 569 -17.00 -5.00 36.11
CA GLN A 569 -17.78 -3.86 35.66
C GLN A 569 -17.83 -2.78 36.75
N ALA A 570 -17.39 -1.58 36.41
CA ALA A 570 -17.38 -0.41 37.29
C ALA A 570 -18.60 0.46 36.98
N GLN A 571 -18.40 1.63 36.37
CA GLN A 571 -19.45 2.55 35.97
C GLN A 571 -19.67 2.50 34.44
N PRO A 572 -20.85 2.89 33.95
CA PRO A 572 -21.03 3.19 32.53
C PRO A 572 -20.08 4.30 32.07
N THR A 573 -19.59 4.18 30.84
CA THR A 573 -18.90 5.24 30.09
C THR A 573 -19.43 5.25 28.65
N THR A 574 -18.94 6.15 27.79
CA THR A 574 -19.10 6.02 26.34
C THR A 574 -17.86 5.42 25.69
N LEU A 575 -18.03 4.75 24.55
CA LEU A 575 -16.92 4.20 23.77
C LEU A 575 -15.99 5.31 23.26
N GLY A 576 -16.53 6.46 22.84
CA GLY A 576 -15.73 7.62 22.50
C GLY A 576 -14.84 8.10 23.65
N HIS A 577 -15.41 8.24 24.86
CA HIS A 577 -14.63 8.60 26.05
C HIS A 577 -13.51 7.59 26.34
N TYR A 578 -13.80 6.30 26.24
CA TYR A 578 -12.81 5.23 26.43
C TYR A 578 -11.68 5.28 25.38
N LEU A 579 -12.01 5.44 24.10
CA LEU A 579 -11.02 5.47 23.02
C LEU A 579 -10.16 6.75 23.05
N LEU A 580 -10.69 7.87 23.54
CA LEU A 580 -9.92 9.10 23.75
C LEU A 580 -8.76 8.90 24.73
N ALA A 581 -8.90 8.04 25.75
CA ALA A 581 -7.80 7.72 26.66
C ALA A 581 -6.61 7.07 25.94
N PHE A 582 -6.88 6.17 24.98
CA PHE A 582 -5.84 5.55 24.16
C PHE A 582 -5.31 6.49 23.07
N SER A 583 -6.15 7.38 22.54
CA SER A 583 -5.71 8.47 21.65
C SER A 583 -4.73 9.41 22.34
N ALA A 584 -4.97 9.74 23.62
CA ALA A 584 -4.06 10.55 24.43
C ALA A 584 -2.72 9.84 24.69
N SER A 585 -2.69 8.50 24.67
CA SER A 585 -1.44 7.75 24.76
C SER A 585 -0.57 7.97 23.52
N LEU A 586 -1.14 7.86 22.33
CA LEU A 586 -0.43 8.11 21.06
C LEU A 586 -0.06 9.58 20.89
N GLU A 587 -0.86 10.50 21.43
CA GLU A 587 -0.51 11.92 21.49
C GLU A 587 0.79 12.16 22.27
N ARG A 588 0.93 11.55 23.45
CA ARG A 588 2.17 11.63 24.24
C ARG A 588 3.35 11.00 23.50
N ASP A 589 3.12 9.95 22.72
CA ASP A 589 4.18 9.36 21.88
C ASP A 589 4.60 10.32 20.76
N LEU A 590 3.65 10.97 20.07
CA LEU A 590 3.93 11.99 19.07
C LEU A 590 4.68 13.19 19.67
N GLN A 591 4.34 13.59 20.89
CA GLN A 591 5.10 14.59 21.63
C GLN A 591 6.57 14.15 21.84
N ARG A 592 6.80 12.91 22.26
CA ARG A 592 8.17 12.36 22.40
C ARG A 592 8.92 12.33 21.06
N TYR A 593 8.24 12.00 19.96
CA TYR A 593 8.83 12.08 18.62
C TYR A 593 9.28 13.51 18.28
N ARG A 594 8.46 14.53 18.58
CA ARG A 594 8.83 15.94 18.33
C ARG A 594 10.03 16.37 19.17
N GLU A 595 9.98 16.09 20.46
CA GLU A 595 11.02 16.50 21.42
C GLU A 595 12.35 15.79 21.14
N GLY A 596 12.32 14.49 20.82
CA GLY A 596 13.52 13.72 20.48
C GLY A 596 14.08 14.04 19.10
N TYR A 597 13.25 14.46 18.14
CA TYR A 597 13.73 14.87 16.81
C TYR A 597 14.72 16.04 16.88
N VAL A 598 14.53 16.98 17.81
CA VAL A 598 15.46 18.11 18.02
C VAL A 598 16.89 17.62 18.36
N ARG A 599 17.02 16.53 19.10
CA ARG A 599 18.31 15.88 19.41
C ARG A 599 18.81 15.03 18.24
N MET A 600 17.88 14.31 17.59
CA MET A 600 18.16 13.45 16.43
C MET A 600 18.71 14.24 15.24
N ASN A 601 18.19 15.46 15.02
CA ASN A 601 18.56 16.30 13.90
C ASN A 601 19.81 17.19 14.17
N ARG A 602 20.87 16.58 14.71
CA ARG A 602 22.20 17.20 14.88
C ARG A 602 23.29 16.40 14.16
N SER A 603 24.17 17.09 13.41
CA SER A 603 25.18 16.46 12.55
C SER A 603 26.44 16.05 13.32
N PRO A 604 26.95 14.82 13.16
CA PRO A 604 28.25 14.41 13.68
C PRO A 604 29.41 14.71 12.70
N LEU A 605 29.12 15.11 11.45
CA LEU A 605 30.14 15.26 10.40
C LEU A 605 31.15 16.37 10.75
N GLY A 606 32.42 16.13 10.42
CA GLY A 606 33.55 17.01 10.76
C GLY A 606 34.14 16.76 12.15
N ALA A 607 33.62 15.78 12.90
CA ALA A 607 34.26 15.30 14.13
C ALA A 607 35.52 14.45 13.86
N ALA A 608 35.78 14.10 12.60
CA ALA A 608 36.81 13.17 12.17
C ALA A 608 36.71 11.86 12.97
N ALA A 609 37.81 11.38 13.55
CA ALA A 609 37.78 10.17 14.37
C ALA A 609 37.08 10.38 15.72
N LEU A 610 37.39 11.49 16.42
CA LEU A 610 36.88 11.86 17.75
C LEU A 610 37.38 13.23 18.23
N GLY A 611 38.38 13.83 17.57
CA GLY A 611 39.06 15.05 18.00
C GLY A 611 39.24 16.08 16.88
N THR A 612 38.30 16.11 15.93
CA THR A 612 38.32 16.99 14.73
C THR A 612 39.58 16.82 13.88
N SER A 613 39.86 17.78 13.00
CA SER A 613 41.02 17.78 12.11
C SER A 613 41.88 19.02 12.33
N GLY A 614 43.12 19.00 11.82
CA GLY A 614 43.95 20.20 11.64
C GLY A 614 43.50 21.06 10.46
N PHE A 615 42.65 20.53 9.56
CA PHE A 615 41.98 21.32 8.53
C PHE A 615 40.77 22.05 9.11
N ALA A 616 40.60 23.31 8.75
CA ALA A 616 39.48 24.15 9.18
C ALA A 616 38.23 23.79 8.36
N LEU A 617 37.48 22.77 8.79
CA LEU A 617 36.21 22.41 8.16
C LEU A 617 35.07 23.27 8.69
N ASP A 618 34.18 23.75 7.81
CA ASP A 618 32.91 24.35 8.22
C ASP A 618 31.86 23.27 8.54
N ARG A 619 31.69 23.00 9.83
CA ARG A 619 30.73 22.00 10.34
C ARG A 619 29.28 22.49 10.32
N GLU A 620 29.05 23.79 10.34
CA GLU A 620 27.71 24.37 10.21
C GLU A 620 27.23 24.19 8.77
N ARG A 621 28.09 24.54 7.80
CA ARG A 621 27.79 24.34 6.38
C ARG A 621 27.50 22.88 6.03
N LEU A 622 28.28 21.95 6.58
CA LEU A 622 28.01 20.51 6.43
C LEU A 622 26.66 20.09 7.05
N ALA A 623 26.27 20.70 8.18
CA ALA A 623 25.00 20.42 8.82
C ALA A 623 23.83 20.93 7.96
N ASP A 624 23.93 22.18 7.48
CA ASP A 624 22.92 22.83 6.65
C ASP A 624 22.65 22.06 5.35
N LEU A 625 23.71 21.73 4.61
CA LEU A 625 23.62 20.97 3.35
C LEU A 625 22.98 19.58 3.52
N LEU A 626 23.04 18.99 4.72
CA LEU A 626 22.45 17.68 5.03
C LEU A 626 21.14 17.77 5.82
N GLY A 627 20.59 18.98 5.98
CA GLY A 627 19.31 19.26 6.64
C GLY A 627 19.34 19.05 8.16
N PHE A 628 20.51 19.10 8.79
CA PHE A 628 20.66 19.09 10.23
C PHE A 628 20.54 20.52 10.79
N ALA A 629 20.03 20.65 12.01
CA ALA A 629 19.81 21.96 12.62
C ALA A 629 21.07 22.60 13.23
N ALA A 630 22.12 21.81 13.47
CA ALA A 630 23.48 22.24 13.85
C ALA A 630 24.40 21.00 13.95
N PRO A 631 25.73 21.17 14.01
CA PRO A 631 26.64 20.13 14.47
C PRO A 631 26.46 19.79 15.95
N ILE A 632 26.89 18.59 16.30
CA ILE A 632 27.06 18.18 17.70
C ILE A 632 28.31 18.88 18.25
N GLY A 633 28.15 19.65 19.33
CA GLY A 633 29.19 20.55 19.82
C GLY A 633 30.52 19.86 20.17
N ASN A 634 30.46 18.70 20.82
CA ASN A 634 31.64 17.93 21.20
C ASN A 634 31.92 16.80 20.19
N SER A 635 33.13 16.75 19.61
CA SER A 635 33.50 15.73 18.60
C SER A 635 33.59 14.31 19.16
N TYR A 636 33.90 14.16 20.45
CA TYR A 636 33.92 12.87 21.13
C TYR A 636 32.49 12.36 21.31
N ASP A 637 31.58 13.23 21.74
CA ASP A 637 30.15 12.94 21.83
C ASP A 637 29.56 12.56 20.46
N ALA A 638 29.86 13.35 19.42
CA ALA A 638 29.38 13.15 18.06
C ALA A 638 29.59 11.72 17.54
N ASN A 639 30.74 11.11 17.84
CA ASN A 639 31.09 9.80 17.32
C ASN A 639 30.89 8.66 18.34
N LEU A 640 31.13 8.88 19.62
CA LEU A 640 31.32 7.80 20.59
C LEU A 640 30.15 7.64 21.56
N VAL A 641 29.43 8.72 21.89
CA VAL A 641 28.34 8.71 22.88
C VAL A 641 26.99 8.86 22.19
N SER A 642 26.78 9.99 21.51
CA SER A 642 25.51 10.31 20.84
C SER A 642 25.10 9.32 19.73
N SER A 643 26.06 8.55 19.20
CA SER A 643 25.79 7.54 18.17
C SER A 643 24.98 6.34 18.68
N GLY A 644 24.92 6.13 19.99
CA GLY A 644 24.18 5.03 20.63
C GLY A 644 22.99 5.44 21.47
N ASP A 645 23.03 6.59 22.15
CA ASP A 645 21.95 7.05 23.03
C ASP A 645 20.64 7.39 22.29
N LEU A 646 20.67 8.10 21.15
CA LEU A 646 19.48 8.54 20.43
C LEU A 646 18.72 7.37 19.79
N ARG A 647 19.43 6.28 19.46
CA ARG A 647 18.79 5.03 19.03
C ARG A 647 18.04 4.34 20.17
N ARG A 648 18.61 4.37 21.37
CA ARG A 648 17.97 3.84 22.58
C ARG A 648 16.80 4.73 23.00
N GLU A 649 16.90 6.03 22.79
CA GLU A 649 15.77 6.96 22.95
C GLU A 649 14.61 6.57 22.01
N LEU A 650 14.89 6.36 20.70
CA LEU A 650 13.89 5.86 19.75
C LEU A 650 13.32 4.51 20.19
N ALA A 651 14.17 3.55 20.58
CA ALA A 651 13.74 2.25 21.06
C ALA A 651 12.82 2.36 22.29
N GLY A 652 13.12 3.28 23.21
CA GLY A 652 12.28 3.60 24.37
C GLY A 652 10.91 4.16 23.96
N ILE A 653 10.86 5.10 23.01
CA ILE A 653 9.59 5.62 22.47
C ILE A 653 8.76 4.47 21.88
N LEU A 654 9.38 3.60 21.09
CA LEU A 654 8.70 2.45 20.49
C LEU A 654 8.15 1.45 21.51
N ALA A 655 8.90 1.20 22.59
CA ALA A 655 8.43 0.37 23.70
C ALA A 655 7.23 1.00 24.41
N LEU A 656 7.29 2.33 24.64
CA LEU A 656 6.21 3.09 25.27
C LEU A 656 4.93 3.09 24.43
N SER A 657 5.02 3.07 23.09
CA SER A 657 3.84 2.90 22.23
C SER A 657 3.29 1.48 22.21
N ALA A 658 4.18 0.47 22.22
CA ALA A 658 3.77 -0.92 22.12
C ALA A 658 2.91 -1.38 23.30
N VAL A 659 3.18 -0.88 24.51
CA VAL A 659 2.48 -1.31 25.73
C VAL A 659 1.00 -0.92 25.72
N PRO A 660 0.60 0.36 25.57
CA PRO A 660 -0.80 0.77 25.54
C PRO A 660 -1.57 0.21 24.33
N ILE A 661 -0.91 0.07 23.17
CA ILE A 661 -1.50 -0.62 22.01
C ILE A 661 -1.84 -2.07 22.38
N GLY A 662 -0.91 -2.78 23.02
CA GLY A 662 -1.14 -4.13 23.51
C GLY A 662 -2.29 -4.22 24.52
N GLN A 663 -2.36 -3.25 25.45
CA GLN A 663 -3.44 -3.18 26.44
C GLN A 663 -4.81 -2.97 25.79
N LEU A 664 -4.95 -2.06 24.81
CA LEU A 664 -6.22 -1.92 24.11
C LEU A 664 -6.60 -3.21 23.39
N VAL A 665 -5.65 -3.82 22.68
CA VAL A 665 -5.90 -5.08 21.94
C VAL A 665 -6.32 -6.20 22.88
N GLU A 666 -5.74 -6.29 24.08
CA GLU A 666 -6.17 -7.25 25.09
C GLU A 666 -7.60 -6.96 25.56
N ASN A 667 -7.95 -5.70 25.83
CA ASN A 667 -9.33 -5.33 26.20
C ASN A 667 -10.34 -5.67 25.08
N LEU A 668 -9.96 -5.49 23.81
CA LEU A 668 -10.76 -5.89 22.65
C LEU A 668 -10.89 -7.41 22.56
N HIS A 669 -9.81 -8.16 22.80
CA HIS A 669 -9.86 -9.62 22.92
C HIS A 669 -10.82 -10.06 24.03
N THR A 670 -10.78 -9.37 25.19
CA THR A 670 -11.66 -9.64 26.32
C THR A 670 -13.14 -9.51 25.91
N GLN A 671 -13.48 -8.44 25.19
CA GLN A 671 -14.84 -8.27 24.70
C GLN A 671 -15.21 -9.30 23.62
N TYR A 672 -14.32 -9.56 22.67
CA TYR A 672 -14.59 -10.49 21.57
C TYR A 672 -14.79 -11.95 22.02
N HIS A 673 -14.17 -12.36 23.14
CA HIS A 673 -14.35 -13.73 23.65
C HIS A 673 -15.66 -13.93 24.45
N ASN A 674 -16.41 -12.86 24.73
CA ASN A 674 -17.71 -12.97 25.38
C ASN A 674 -18.67 -13.78 24.47
N PRO A 675 -19.51 -14.69 25.01
CA PRO A 675 -20.53 -15.37 24.21
C PRO A 675 -21.49 -14.45 23.46
N GLY A 676 -21.71 -13.24 23.96
CA GLY A 676 -22.45 -12.18 23.26
C GLY A 676 -21.59 -10.91 23.20
N PRO A 677 -20.58 -10.85 22.32
CA PRO A 677 -19.67 -9.73 22.24
C PRO A 677 -20.35 -8.55 21.54
N TRP A 678 -20.16 -7.33 22.05
CA TRP A 678 -20.61 -6.10 21.37
C TRP A 678 -19.51 -5.43 20.54
N ILE A 679 -18.26 -5.92 20.67
CA ILE A 679 -17.18 -5.58 19.76
C ILE A 679 -16.95 -6.77 18.83
N LEU A 680 -17.24 -6.55 17.56
CA LEU A 680 -17.04 -7.52 16.49
C LEU A 680 -15.94 -7.06 15.54
N LEU A 681 -15.51 -7.98 14.69
CA LEU A 681 -14.63 -7.70 13.57
C LEU A 681 -15.41 -7.91 12.28
N ASP A 682 -15.10 -7.13 11.26
CA ASP A 682 -15.64 -7.34 9.92
C ASP A 682 -15.47 -8.79 9.46
N GLU A 683 -16.54 -9.39 8.94
CA GLU A 683 -16.58 -10.82 8.59
C GLU A 683 -15.53 -11.21 7.54
N SER A 684 -15.18 -10.30 6.64
CA SER A 684 -14.14 -10.54 5.63
C SER A 684 -12.73 -10.68 6.23
N SER A 685 -12.55 -10.25 7.48
CA SER A 685 -11.24 -10.12 8.12
C SER A 685 -10.91 -11.22 9.13
N VAL A 686 -11.91 -12.00 9.54
CA VAL A 686 -11.79 -13.09 10.52
C VAL A 686 -11.45 -14.40 9.83
N ALA A 687 -10.64 -15.23 10.50
CA ALA A 687 -10.29 -16.54 9.95
C ALA A 687 -11.32 -17.60 10.35
N ILE A 688 -11.86 -18.29 9.35
CA ILE A 688 -12.81 -19.40 9.53
C ILE A 688 -12.05 -20.66 9.95
N SER A 689 -12.63 -21.40 10.90
CA SER A 689 -12.11 -22.70 11.32
C SER A 689 -12.44 -23.79 10.31
N THR A 690 -11.51 -24.71 10.08
CA THR A 690 -11.70 -25.87 9.19
C THR A 690 -12.65 -26.95 9.75
N ILE A 691 -12.84 -27.01 11.08
CA ILE A 691 -13.71 -28.01 11.75
C ILE A 691 -15.01 -27.44 12.33
N MET A 692 -14.97 -26.27 12.97
CA MET A 692 -16.13 -25.61 13.59
C MET A 692 -16.72 -24.51 12.71
N PRO A 693 -17.91 -24.69 12.09
CA PRO A 693 -18.48 -23.74 11.13
C PRO A 693 -18.79 -22.36 11.70
N GLN A 694 -19.13 -22.28 12.98
CA GLN A 694 -19.46 -21.03 13.69
C GLN A 694 -18.23 -20.25 14.15
N LYS A 695 -17.03 -20.86 14.20
CA LYS A 695 -15.86 -20.26 14.85
C LYS A 695 -15.21 -19.20 13.96
N ARG A 696 -15.20 -17.95 14.45
CA ARG A 696 -14.55 -16.78 13.82
C ARG A 696 -13.34 -16.36 14.64
N ASN A 697 -12.13 -16.66 14.15
CA ASN A 697 -10.90 -16.37 14.89
C ASN A 697 -10.44 -14.92 14.66
N PRO A 698 -10.13 -14.15 15.72
CA PRO A 698 -9.76 -12.74 15.62
C PRO A 698 -8.28 -12.55 15.25
N ARG A 699 -7.86 -13.11 14.11
CA ARG A 699 -6.47 -13.00 13.60
C ARG A 699 -5.96 -11.56 13.50
N PRO A 700 -6.78 -10.53 13.16
CA PRO A 700 -6.34 -9.14 13.23
C PRO A 700 -5.84 -8.74 14.64
N LEU A 701 -6.58 -9.08 15.70
CA LEU A 701 -6.18 -8.80 17.09
C LEU A 701 -4.87 -9.53 17.46
N ASP A 702 -4.78 -10.84 17.16
CA ASP A 702 -3.57 -11.64 17.41
C ASP A 702 -2.31 -11.04 16.75
N ARG A 703 -2.46 -10.55 15.51
CA ARG A 703 -1.37 -9.99 14.72
C ARG A 703 -0.88 -8.65 15.26
N VAL A 704 -1.74 -7.83 15.86
CA VAL A 704 -1.30 -6.60 16.52
C VAL A 704 -0.64 -6.93 17.86
N ARG A 705 -1.27 -7.77 18.69
CA ARG A 705 -0.74 -8.17 20.01
C ARG A 705 0.65 -8.79 19.90
N SER A 706 0.82 -9.76 19.02
CA SER A 706 2.13 -10.39 18.77
C SER A 706 3.16 -9.41 18.21
N GLN A 707 2.74 -8.44 17.39
CA GLN A 707 3.65 -7.45 16.84
C GLN A 707 4.10 -6.44 17.91
N ALA A 708 3.22 -6.02 18.81
CA ALA A 708 3.57 -5.19 19.96
C ALA A 708 4.63 -5.85 20.86
N SER A 709 4.49 -7.15 21.16
CA SER A 709 5.51 -7.90 21.92
C SER A 709 6.85 -7.99 21.19
N ARG A 710 6.86 -8.10 19.86
CA ARG A 710 8.10 -8.09 19.06
C ARG A 710 8.81 -6.75 19.09
N VAL A 711 8.06 -5.65 19.10
CA VAL A 711 8.60 -4.29 19.27
C VAL A 711 9.23 -4.15 20.66
N LEU A 712 8.52 -4.56 21.71
CA LEU A 712 9.04 -4.52 23.08
C LEU A 712 10.34 -5.34 23.24
N GLY A 713 10.36 -6.57 22.70
CA GLY A 713 11.56 -7.41 22.71
C GLY A 713 12.74 -6.79 21.94
N GLY A 714 12.49 -6.21 20.77
CA GLY A 714 13.52 -5.52 19.99
C GLY A 714 14.07 -4.29 20.71
N ALA A 715 13.21 -3.52 21.38
CA ALA A 715 13.63 -2.37 22.18
C ALA A 715 14.54 -2.79 23.36
N GLN A 716 14.22 -3.92 24.02
CA GLN A 716 15.09 -4.46 25.07
C GLN A 716 16.44 -4.91 24.51
N THR A 717 16.48 -5.49 23.32
CA THR A 717 17.73 -5.86 22.64
C THR A 717 18.64 -4.65 22.44
N GLU A 718 18.11 -3.50 22.00
CA GLU A 718 18.89 -2.26 21.86
C GLU A 718 19.54 -1.81 23.17
N MET A 719 18.81 -1.94 24.28
CA MET A 719 19.36 -1.60 25.61
C MET A 719 20.47 -2.57 26.01
N LEU A 720 20.27 -3.88 25.78
CA LEU A 720 21.22 -4.92 26.16
C LEU A 720 22.52 -4.87 25.35
N LEU A 721 22.45 -4.53 24.06
CA LEU A 721 23.62 -4.39 23.20
C LEU A 721 24.60 -3.31 23.69
N ALA A 722 24.12 -2.33 24.47
CA ALA A 722 24.94 -1.24 25.00
C ALA A 722 25.27 -1.36 26.50
N HIS A 723 24.65 -2.28 27.24
CA HIS A 723 24.65 -2.30 28.71
C HIS A 723 26.04 -2.51 29.34
N ASN A 724 26.94 -3.26 28.71
CA ASN A 724 28.25 -3.62 29.26
C ASN A 724 29.37 -3.47 28.21
N THR A 725 29.38 -2.35 27.50
CA THR A 725 30.30 -2.13 26.38
C THR A 725 30.97 -0.76 26.51
N ASN A 726 32.30 -0.72 26.28
CA ASN A 726 33.06 0.54 26.26
C ASN A 726 32.56 1.47 25.14
N THR A 727 32.69 2.79 25.34
CA THR A 727 32.33 3.77 24.31
C THR A 727 33.18 3.57 23.04
N GLY A 728 32.56 3.70 21.87
CA GLY A 728 33.23 3.53 20.58
C GLY A 728 33.32 2.09 20.10
N MET A 729 32.71 1.11 20.75
CA MET A 729 32.70 -0.28 20.23
C MET A 729 31.70 -0.46 19.08
N HIS A 730 31.89 -1.49 18.25
CA HIS A 730 31.03 -1.73 17.09
C HIS A 730 29.67 -2.34 17.47
N ASP A 731 29.62 -3.11 18.56
CA ASP A 731 28.48 -3.91 19.01
C ASP A 731 27.18 -3.11 19.04
N TYR A 732 27.19 -2.02 19.82
CA TYR A 732 26.05 -1.15 19.89
C TYR A 732 26.00 -0.17 18.73
N ARG A 733 27.07 0.12 17.98
CA ARG A 733 27.07 1.08 16.83
C ARG A 733 26.51 0.48 15.52
N ASN A 734 26.36 -0.83 15.44
CA ASN A 734 25.65 -1.49 14.35
C ASN A 734 24.17 -1.06 14.36
N ILE A 735 23.67 -0.58 13.22
CA ILE A 735 22.30 -0.10 13.11
C ILE A 735 21.30 -1.17 12.67
N ALA A 736 21.75 -2.37 12.26
CA ALA A 736 20.84 -3.41 11.80
C ALA A 736 19.72 -3.75 12.81
N PRO A 737 20.00 -3.88 14.13
CA PRO A 737 18.96 -4.21 15.10
C PRO A 737 17.92 -3.09 15.27
N ILE A 738 18.33 -1.81 15.25
CA ILE A 738 17.38 -0.68 15.33
C ILE A 738 16.55 -0.58 14.05
N MET A 739 17.12 -0.86 12.88
CA MET A 739 16.38 -0.85 11.61
C MET A 739 15.34 -1.98 11.56
N GLU A 740 15.69 -3.16 12.08
CA GLU A 740 14.72 -4.26 12.22
C GLU A 740 13.61 -3.89 13.23
N LEU A 741 13.95 -3.19 14.32
CA LEU A 741 12.98 -2.67 15.28
C LEU A 741 12.06 -1.61 14.64
N THR A 742 12.59 -0.69 13.82
CA THR A 742 11.78 0.33 13.14
C THR A 742 10.81 -0.31 12.15
N ASP A 743 11.22 -1.34 11.41
CA ASP A 743 10.31 -2.09 10.53
C ASP A 743 9.20 -2.80 11.31
N LYS A 744 9.56 -3.43 12.45
CA LYS A 744 8.57 -4.06 13.33
C LYS A 744 7.57 -3.05 13.87
N ALA A 745 8.03 -1.87 14.29
CA ALA A 745 7.18 -0.81 14.83
C ALA A 745 6.28 -0.18 13.76
N ARG A 746 6.81 0.07 12.56
CA ARG A 746 6.01 0.52 11.42
C ARG A 746 4.88 -0.46 11.11
N LEU A 747 5.19 -1.76 11.09
CA LEU A 747 4.18 -2.80 10.89
C LEU A 747 3.18 -2.87 12.05
N MET A 748 3.60 -2.61 13.29
CA MET A 748 2.70 -2.50 14.45
C MET A 748 1.68 -1.38 14.25
N TYR A 749 2.12 -0.17 13.92
CA TYR A 749 1.22 0.97 13.67
C TYR A 749 0.27 0.71 12.50
N GLN A 750 0.77 0.17 11.37
CA GLN A 750 -0.05 -0.17 10.21
C GLN A 750 -1.12 -1.21 10.54
N ARG A 751 -0.76 -2.25 11.28
CA ARG A 751 -1.72 -3.30 11.69
C ARG A 751 -2.72 -2.77 12.70
N TYR A 752 -2.29 -1.91 13.62
CA TYR A 752 -3.15 -1.29 14.61
C TYR A 752 -4.16 -0.36 13.94
N GLU A 753 -3.72 0.52 13.05
CA GLU A 753 -4.60 1.36 12.23
C GLU A 753 -5.65 0.52 11.47
N ARG A 754 -5.20 -0.52 10.78
CA ARG A 754 -6.09 -1.44 10.05
C ARG A 754 -7.07 -2.13 11.00
N LEU A 755 -6.61 -2.60 12.15
CA LEU A 755 -7.47 -3.23 13.16
C LEU A 755 -8.59 -2.30 13.59
N ILE A 756 -8.29 -1.02 13.87
CA ILE A 756 -9.32 -0.03 14.26
C ILE A 756 -10.39 0.09 13.17
N GLY A 757 -10.01 0.13 11.89
CA GLY A 757 -10.98 0.19 10.77
C GLY A 757 -11.83 -1.08 10.58
N LEU A 758 -11.40 -2.22 11.15
CA LEU A 758 -12.12 -3.49 11.09
C LEU A 758 -13.11 -3.68 12.23
N LEU A 759 -13.11 -2.81 13.25
CA LEU A 759 -14.03 -2.92 14.37
C LEU A 759 -15.47 -2.65 13.91
N ARG A 760 -16.40 -3.45 14.43
CA ARG A 760 -17.85 -3.30 14.25
C ARG A 760 -18.49 -3.28 15.64
N ILE A 761 -19.21 -2.21 15.94
CA ILE A 761 -19.76 -1.96 17.28
C ILE A 761 -21.26 -2.23 17.28
N ASP A 762 -21.68 -3.19 18.10
CA ASP A 762 -23.09 -3.45 18.39
C ASP A 762 -23.52 -2.61 19.60
N ARG A 763 -24.10 -1.44 19.30
CA ARG A 763 -24.49 -0.44 20.31
C ARG A 763 -25.61 -0.94 21.22
N GLU A 764 -26.53 -1.73 20.68
CA GLU A 764 -27.67 -2.27 21.42
C GLU A 764 -27.20 -3.33 22.41
N ARG A 765 -26.33 -4.25 21.96
CA ARG A 765 -25.74 -5.27 22.83
C ARG A 765 -24.88 -4.66 23.95
N ALA A 766 -24.13 -3.60 23.65
CA ALA A 766 -23.35 -2.88 24.67
C ALA A 766 -24.25 -2.25 25.75
N LEU A 767 -25.36 -1.63 25.34
CA LEU A 767 -26.35 -1.05 26.26
C LEU A 767 -27.08 -2.13 27.07
N GLU A 768 -27.42 -3.25 26.44
CA GLU A 768 -28.03 -4.40 27.12
C GLU A 768 -27.11 -4.94 28.23
N GLU A 769 -25.81 -5.04 27.99
CA GLU A 769 -24.86 -5.45 29.03
C GLU A 769 -24.82 -4.49 30.23
N LEU A 770 -24.93 -3.18 29.99
CA LEU A 770 -25.05 -2.20 31.05
C LEU A 770 -26.33 -2.39 31.86
N ARG A 771 -27.47 -2.60 31.19
CA ARG A 771 -28.79 -2.77 31.82
C ARG A 771 -28.92 -4.07 32.62
N ARG A 772 -28.19 -5.12 32.24
CA ARG A 772 -28.13 -6.37 33.01
C ARG A 772 -27.33 -6.26 34.31
N GLY A 773 -26.41 -5.30 34.37
CA GLY A 773 -25.52 -5.11 35.51
C GLY A 773 -26.03 -4.08 36.53
N PHE A 774 -25.31 -3.97 37.65
CA PHE A 774 -25.57 -2.99 38.71
C PHE A 774 -24.56 -1.83 38.67
N SER A 775 -24.04 -1.50 37.47
CA SER A 775 -22.99 -0.49 37.27
C SER A 775 -23.45 0.95 37.62
N THR A 776 -24.76 1.17 37.71
CA THR A 776 -25.38 2.47 38.02
C THR A 776 -25.59 2.71 39.52
N MET A 777 -25.25 1.76 40.40
CA MET A 777 -25.50 1.89 41.84
C MET A 777 -24.78 3.06 42.51
N THR A 778 -23.65 3.51 41.95
CA THR A 778 -23.02 4.75 42.42
C THR A 778 -23.94 5.95 42.19
N GLU A 779 -24.62 6.01 41.05
CA GLU A 779 -25.55 7.10 40.73
C GLU A 779 -26.81 7.05 41.59
N VAL A 780 -27.30 5.85 41.94
CA VAL A 780 -28.39 5.70 42.92
C VAL A 780 -28.00 6.32 44.27
N ALA A 781 -26.79 6.02 44.77
CA ALA A 781 -26.29 6.59 46.00
C ALA A 781 -26.10 8.12 45.89
N ASP A 782 -25.45 8.59 44.83
CA ASP A 782 -25.16 10.01 44.62
C ASP A 782 -26.46 10.82 44.45
N MET A 783 -27.45 10.29 43.73
CA MET A 783 -28.77 10.90 43.57
C MET A 783 -29.45 11.08 44.93
N LEU A 784 -29.48 10.04 45.77
CA LEU A 784 -30.08 10.15 47.10
C LEU A 784 -29.38 11.21 47.96
N VAL A 785 -28.06 11.27 47.94
CA VAL A 785 -27.31 12.32 48.65
C VAL A 785 -27.73 13.71 48.15
N ARG A 786 -27.75 13.92 46.83
CA ARG A 786 -28.07 15.24 46.24
C ARG A 786 -29.51 15.67 46.50
N GLU A 787 -30.45 14.75 46.48
CA GLU A 787 -31.88 15.05 46.53
C GLU A 787 -32.44 15.14 47.95
N THR A 788 -31.79 14.48 48.91
CA THR A 788 -32.34 14.33 50.27
C THR A 788 -31.41 14.80 51.37
N GLY A 789 -30.14 15.07 51.06
CA GLY A 789 -29.13 15.42 52.05
C GLY A 789 -28.69 14.25 52.93
N LEU A 790 -29.07 13.01 52.61
CA LEU A 790 -28.62 11.82 53.34
C LEU A 790 -27.09 11.72 53.30
N PRO A 791 -26.43 11.30 54.41
CA PRO A 791 -25.01 11.00 54.38
C PRO A 791 -24.67 9.93 53.34
N PHE A 792 -23.54 10.09 52.64
CA PHE A 792 -23.14 9.19 51.54
C PHE A 792 -23.14 7.70 51.92
N ARG A 793 -22.63 7.34 53.11
CA ARG A 793 -22.61 5.94 53.57
C ARG A 793 -24.01 5.37 53.82
N THR A 794 -24.95 6.23 54.17
CA THR A 794 -26.36 5.88 54.34
C THR A 794 -26.97 5.60 52.97
N ALA A 795 -26.82 6.51 51.99
CA ALA A 795 -27.29 6.29 50.62
C ALA A 795 -26.63 5.06 49.95
N HIS A 796 -25.33 4.88 50.14
CA HIS A 796 -24.57 3.73 49.65
C HIS A 796 -25.09 2.40 50.22
N ARG A 797 -25.49 2.35 51.50
CA ARG A 797 -26.06 1.13 52.10
C ARG A 797 -27.32 0.68 51.36
N PHE A 798 -28.20 1.61 51.01
CA PHE A 798 -29.38 1.29 50.20
C PHE A 798 -28.99 0.81 48.79
N ALA A 799 -28.08 1.51 48.10
CA ALA A 799 -27.63 1.09 46.78
C ALA A 799 -26.96 -0.31 46.79
N SER A 800 -26.24 -0.65 47.87
CA SER A 800 -25.69 -2.00 48.07
C SER A 800 -26.79 -3.03 48.27
N ALA A 801 -27.75 -2.77 49.16
CA ALA A 801 -28.86 -3.68 49.41
C ALA A 801 -29.69 -3.94 48.15
N LEU A 802 -29.89 -2.91 47.33
CA LEU A 802 -30.55 -3.02 46.03
C LEU A 802 -29.79 -3.94 45.07
N ALA A 803 -28.47 -3.79 44.99
CA ALA A 803 -27.61 -4.63 44.17
C ALA A 803 -27.57 -6.09 44.65
N ASP A 804 -27.49 -6.29 45.97
CA ASP A 804 -27.44 -7.61 46.58
C ASP A 804 -28.76 -8.36 46.35
N TYR A 805 -29.90 -7.70 46.59
CA TYR A 805 -31.22 -8.26 46.33
C TYR A 805 -31.39 -8.68 44.86
N GLY A 806 -31.01 -7.82 43.92
CA GLY A 806 -31.13 -8.11 42.49
C GLY A 806 -30.24 -9.28 42.05
N ARG A 807 -29.03 -9.40 42.58
CA ARG A 807 -28.13 -10.55 42.32
C ARG A 807 -28.68 -11.85 42.90
N GLU A 808 -29.16 -11.84 44.15
CA GLU A 808 -29.76 -13.00 44.80
C GLU A 808 -31.01 -13.48 44.07
N SER A 809 -31.83 -12.53 43.62
CA SER A 809 -33.07 -12.78 42.87
C SER A 809 -32.84 -13.06 41.38
N ARG A 810 -31.61 -12.89 40.88
CA ARG A 810 -31.23 -12.99 39.45
C ARG A 810 -32.06 -12.07 38.54
N LEU A 811 -32.41 -10.88 39.05
CA LEU A 811 -33.19 -9.88 38.35
C LEU A 811 -32.31 -8.68 38.00
N PRO A 812 -32.32 -8.16 36.76
CA PRO A 812 -31.68 -6.89 36.44
C PRO A 812 -32.37 -5.72 37.18
N PRO A 813 -31.69 -4.57 37.35
CA PRO A 813 -32.27 -3.39 38.02
C PRO A 813 -33.63 -2.95 37.44
N GLU A 814 -33.79 -3.04 36.13
CA GLU A 814 -34.99 -2.60 35.42
C GLU A 814 -36.22 -3.48 35.69
N SER A 815 -36.04 -4.76 36.04
CA SER A 815 -37.14 -5.69 36.29
C SER A 815 -37.65 -5.68 37.73
N LEU A 816 -36.98 -4.99 38.65
CA LEU A 816 -37.47 -4.82 40.01
C LEU A 816 -38.73 -3.97 40.00
N SER A 817 -39.80 -4.44 40.61
CA SER A 817 -41.09 -3.75 40.74
C SER A 817 -41.00 -2.57 41.72
N ASP A 818 -41.95 -1.64 41.60
CA ASP A 818 -42.01 -0.46 42.46
C ASP A 818 -42.17 -0.81 43.95
N GLU A 819 -42.87 -1.90 44.27
CA GLU A 819 -43.03 -2.38 45.64
C GLU A 819 -41.77 -3.06 46.18
N GLU A 820 -41.03 -3.79 45.34
CA GLU A 820 -39.71 -4.34 45.72
C GLU A 820 -38.74 -3.21 46.06
N LEU A 821 -38.65 -2.17 45.22
CA LEU A 821 -37.77 -1.01 45.45
C LEU A 821 -38.09 -0.31 46.79
N LYS A 822 -39.37 -0.11 47.11
CA LYS A 822 -39.81 0.47 48.39
C LYS A 822 -39.51 -0.46 49.58
N THR A 823 -39.67 -1.77 49.39
CA THR A 823 -39.44 -2.77 50.44
C THR A 823 -37.97 -2.87 50.78
N ILE A 824 -37.09 -2.97 49.78
CA ILE A 824 -35.63 -2.97 49.95
C ILE A 824 -35.19 -1.70 50.70
N TYR A 825 -35.72 -0.53 50.34
CA TYR A 825 -35.40 0.71 51.05
C TYR A 825 -35.83 0.62 52.52
N ARG A 826 -37.07 0.18 52.78
CA ARG A 826 -37.62 0.09 54.14
C ARG A 826 -36.78 -0.84 55.02
N GLU A 827 -36.37 -1.98 54.49
CA GLU A 827 -35.56 -2.98 55.20
C GLU A 827 -34.12 -2.49 55.44
N ALA A 828 -33.49 -1.86 54.44
CA ALA A 828 -32.10 -1.40 54.55
C ALA A 828 -31.94 -0.10 55.37
N MET A 829 -32.99 0.72 55.45
CA MET A 829 -32.89 2.11 55.90
C MET A 829 -33.84 2.49 57.03
N GLY A 830 -34.93 1.74 57.24
CA GLY A 830 -35.95 2.06 58.23
C GLY A 830 -36.74 3.32 57.85
N GLY A 831 -37.79 3.18 57.05
CA GLY A 831 -38.66 4.29 56.69
C GLY A 831 -39.25 4.20 55.28
N ARG A 832 -39.87 5.30 54.82
CA ARG A 832 -40.40 5.43 53.46
C ARG A 832 -39.31 5.97 52.54
N LEU A 833 -39.26 5.47 51.29
CA LEU A 833 -38.38 5.98 50.25
C LEU A 833 -38.57 7.51 50.10
N PRO A 834 -37.51 8.33 50.29
CA PRO A 834 -37.61 9.79 50.35
C PRO A 834 -37.71 10.46 48.97
N VAL A 835 -37.64 9.67 47.89
CA VAL A 835 -37.75 10.13 46.49
C VAL A 835 -38.84 9.35 45.76
N SER A 836 -39.30 9.85 44.61
CA SER A 836 -40.21 9.08 43.75
C SER A 836 -39.51 7.86 43.15
N VAL A 837 -40.27 6.80 42.87
CA VAL A 837 -39.73 5.60 42.20
C VAL A 837 -39.24 5.95 40.79
N GLU A 838 -39.90 6.87 40.09
CA GLU A 838 -39.46 7.39 38.79
C GLU A 838 -38.03 7.97 38.86
N LYS A 839 -37.74 8.79 39.88
CA LYS A 839 -36.41 9.39 40.06
C LYS A 839 -35.35 8.34 40.39
N LEU A 840 -35.72 7.32 41.16
CA LEU A 840 -34.86 6.17 41.44
C LEU A 840 -34.58 5.36 40.16
N ARG A 841 -35.59 5.11 39.31
CA ARG A 841 -35.42 4.44 38.01
C ARG A 841 -34.54 5.24 37.06
N GLY A 842 -34.69 6.57 37.04
CA GLY A 842 -33.79 7.45 36.29
C GLY A 842 -32.33 7.31 36.74
N ALA A 843 -32.06 7.18 38.04
CA ALA A 843 -30.71 6.95 38.55
C ALA A 843 -30.16 5.54 38.25
N MET A 844 -31.03 4.57 37.99
CA MET A 844 -30.65 3.21 37.57
C MET A 844 -30.41 3.09 36.06
N ASP A 845 -30.88 4.06 35.26
CA ASP A 845 -30.67 4.07 33.80
C ASP A 845 -29.23 4.50 33.46
N PRO A 846 -28.44 3.64 32.79
CA PRO A 846 -27.07 3.99 32.42
C PRO A 846 -26.99 5.20 31.49
N VAL A 847 -27.98 5.43 30.62
CA VAL A 847 -27.97 6.57 29.70
C VAL A 847 -28.19 7.88 30.46
N ALA A 848 -29.17 7.90 31.36
CA ALA A 848 -29.40 9.03 32.25
C ALA A 848 -28.19 9.33 33.16
N MET A 849 -27.53 8.30 33.69
CA MET A 849 -26.30 8.47 34.48
C MET A 849 -25.18 9.13 33.69
N LEU A 850 -24.99 8.74 32.42
CA LEU A 850 -23.98 9.34 31.53
C LEU A 850 -24.32 10.81 31.23
N ALA A 851 -25.57 11.12 30.88
CA ALA A 851 -26.02 12.47 30.60
C ALA A 851 -25.95 13.39 31.84
N GLY A 852 -26.14 12.83 33.04
CA GLY A 852 -26.11 13.57 34.31
C GLY A 852 -24.71 13.90 34.84
N ARG A 853 -23.62 13.39 34.22
CA ARG A 853 -22.26 13.69 34.67
C ARG A 853 -21.90 15.15 34.42
N LYS A 854 -21.18 15.75 35.38
CA LYS A 854 -20.81 17.18 35.38
C LYS A 854 -19.30 17.44 35.44
N GLY A 855 -18.49 16.40 35.57
CA GLY A 855 -17.04 16.54 35.76
C GLY A 855 -16.31 16.80 34.45
N GLN A 856 -15.26 17.62 34.50
CA GLN A 856 -14.28 17.72 33.42
C GLN A 856 -13.57 16.37 33.24
N GLY A 857 -13.36 15.96 31.99
CA GLY A 857 -12.89 14.62 31.62
C GLY A 857 -13.96 13.53 31.78
N GLY A 858 -15.23 13.90 31.95
CA GLY A 858 -16.33 12.94 32.08
C GLY A 858 -16.87 12.42 30.73
N PRO A 859 -17.73 11.39 30.77
CA PRO A 859 -18.28 10.74 29.57
C PRO A 859 -19.52 11.43 28.98
N GLN A 860 -20.00 12.54 29.56
CA GLN A 860 -21.14 13.28 29.03
C GLN A 860 -20.81 13.90 27.65
N ASP A 861 -21.78 13.95 26.75
CA ASP A 861 -21.57 14.31 25.33
C ASP A 861 -20.83 15.64 25.15
N GLU A 862 -21.22 16.68 25.88
CA GLU A 862 -20.58 17.99 25.83
C GLU A 862 -19.07 17.92 26.13
N GLU A 863 -18.68 17.14 27.14
CA GLU A 863 -17.29 17.02 27.56
C GLU A 863 -16.49 16.11 26.63
N VAL A 864 -17.09 15.04 26.11
CA VAL A 864 -16.48 14.19 25.07
C VAL A 864 -16.23 15.00 23.79
N ARG A 865 -17.18 15.84 23.36
CA ARG A 865 -17.00 16.74 22.21
C ARG A 865 -15.92 17.79 22.46
N ARG A 866 -15.82 18.33 23.68
CA ARG A 866 -14.72 19.23 24.08
C ARG A 866 -13.37 18.54 23.96
N MET A 867 -13.24 17.30 24.46
CA MET A 867 -12.02 16.51 24.35
C MET A 867 -11.70 16.13 22.89
N LEU A 868 -12.68 15.70 22.10
CA LEU A 868 -12.51 15.42 20.66
C LEU A 868 -11.93 16.63 19.92
N LYS A 869 -12.46 17.83 20.18
CA LYS A 869 -11.94 19.08 19.60
C LYS A 869 -10.46 19.28 19.95
N ALA A 870 -10.10 19.19 21.22
CA ALA A 870 -8.70 19.34 21.66
C ALA A 870 -7.77 18.30 21.02
N HIS A 871 -8.22 17.04 20.92
CA HIS A 871 -7.46 15.98 20.26
C HIS A 871 -7.27 16.23 18.76
N ARG A 872 -8.27 16.78 18.05
CA ARG A 872 -8.12 17.16 16.63
C ARG A 872 -7.13 18.29 16.44
N GLU A 873 -7.22 19.34 17.26
CA GLU A 873 -6.27 20.46 17.22
C GLU A 873 -4.82 19.98 17.44
N SER A 874 -4.61 19.12 18.44
CA SER A 874 -3.32 18.49 18.71
C SER A 874 -2.86 17.59 17.55
N LEU A 875 -3.75 16.81 16.92
CA LEU A 875 -3.41 15.97 15.76
C LEU A 875 -2.95 16.80 14.56
N GLU A 876 -3.58 17.95 14.31
CA GLU A 876 -3.18 18.84 13.23
C GLU A 876 -1.86 19.58 13.54
N GLN A 877 -1.57 19.89 14.81
CA GLN A 877 -0.24 20.35 15.22
C GLN A 877 0.85 19.32 14.92
N ASP A 878 0.58 18.04 15.19
CA ASP A 878 1.50 16.94 14.88
C ASP A 878 1.72 16.80 13.37
N ARG A 879 0.65 16.92 12.58
CA ARG A 879 0.70 16.88 11.11
C ARG A 879 1.53 18.05 10.57
N ALA A 880 1.30 19.26 11.08
CA ALA A 880 2.01 20.45 10.66
C ALA A 880 3.50 20.39 11.03
N TRP A 881 3.84 19.89 12.22
CA TRP A 881 5.23 19.65 12.61
C TRP A 881 5.91 18.66 11.67
N LEU A 882 5.25 17.53 11.38
CA LEU A 882 5.80 16.52 10.48
C LEU A 882 5.96 17.09 9.06
N SER A 883 5.04 17.93 8.58
CA SER A 883 5.15 18.61 7.29
C SER A 883 6.39 19.47 7.21
N ARG A 884 6.54 20.39 8.15
CA ARG A 884 7.70 21.30 8.22
C ARG A 884 9.02 20.53 8.28
N ALA A 885 9.10 19.52 9.14
CA ALA A 885 10.31 18.71 9.25
C ALA A 885 10.70 18.02 7.93
N ASN A 886 9.72 17.58 7.11
CA ASN A 886 10.02 17.00 5.81
C ASN A 886 10.34 18.05 4.74
N GLU A 887 9.67 19.21 4.79
CA GLU A 887 9.92 20.35 3.90
C GLU A 887 11.34 20.90 4.10
N ASP A 888 11.79 21.03 5.36
CA ASP A 888 13.14 21.48 5.71
C ASP A 888 14.21 20.53 5.14
N LEU A 889 14.02 19.22 5.28
CA LEU A 889 14.94 18.21 4.73
C LEU A 889 14.97 18.21 3.21
N LEU A 890 13.82 18.44 2.57
CA LEU A 890 13.72 18.55 1.13
C LEU A 890 14.40 19.82 0.61
N ALA A 891 14.21 20.95 1.29
CA ALA A 891 14.87 22.21 0.97
C ALA A 891 16.40 22.07 1.03
N ALA A 892 16.93 21.47 2.10
CA ALA A 892 18.36 21.20 2.25
C ALA A 892 18.89 20.27 1.14
N SER A 893 18.14 19.22 0.78
CA SER A 893 18.53 18.32 -0.31
C SER A 893 18.56 19.01 -1.67
N LEU A 894 17.60 19.90 -1.95
CA LEU A 894 17.58 20.71 -3.17
C LEU A 894 18.74 21.70 -3.20
N GLU A 895 19.07 22.32 -2.07
CA GLU A 895 20.22 23.22 -1.94
C GLU A 895 21.53 22.45 -2.20
N LEU A 896 21.71 21.29 -1.56
CA LEU A 896 22.89 20.45 -1.77
C LEU A 896 23.03 20.04 -3.24
N HIS A 897 21.96 19.60 -3.88
CA HIS A 897 22.01 19.20 -5.28
C HIS A 897 22.30 20.38 -6.20
N ARG A 898 21.78 21.57 -5.89
CA ARG A 898 22.11 22.80 -6.63
C ARG A 898 23.59 23.19 -6.46
N ALA A 899 24.08 23.20 -5.22
CA ALA A 899 25.47 23.53 -4.91
C ALA A 899 26.44 22.54 -5.56
N PHE A 900 26.13 21.24 -5.48
CA PHE A 900 26.92 20.20 -6.13
C PHE A 900 26.86 20.26 -7.66
N ALA A 901 25.68 20.52 -8.25
CA ALA A 901 25.54 20.65 -9.70
C ALA A 901 26.33 21.85 -10.27
N ALA A 902 26.51 22.92 -9.48
CA ALA A 902 27.36 24.04 -9.84
C ALA A 902 28.86 23.67 -9.92
N LEU A 903 29.24 22.48 -9.47
CA LEU A 903 30.60 21.92 -9.58
C LEU A 903 30.76 21.00 -10.79
N ALA A 904 29.68 20.53 -11.42
CA ALA A 904 29.78 19.66 -12.58
C ALA A 904 30.01 20.51 -13.84
N PRO A 905 30.85 20.08 -14.79
CA PRO A 905 31.07 20.79 -16.03
C PRO A 905 29.76 20.94 -16.80
N THR A 906 29.41 22.18 -17.14
CA THR A 906 28.41 22.48 -18.17
C THR A 906 29.01 22.02 -19.50
N ASN A 907 28.64 20.82 -19.95
CA ASN A 907 28.89 20.45 -21.34
C ASN A 907 28.02 21.37 -22.22
N GLU A 908 28.66 22.30 -22.92
CA GLU A 908 28.10 23.06 -24.05
C GLU A 908 27.56 22.13 -25.15
#